data_AF-A0A5C8P6N3-F1
#
_entry.id   AF-A0A5C8P6N3-F1
#
_cell.length_a   1.000
_cell.length_b   1.000
_cell.length_c   1.000
_cell.angle_alpha   90.00
_cell.angle_beta   90.00
_cell.angle_gamma   90.00
#
_symmetry.space_group_name_H-M   'P 1'
#
loop_
_entity.id
_entity.type
_entity.pdbx_description
1 polymer ?
#
loop_
_entity_poly.entity_id
_entity_poly.type
_entity_poly.pdbx_seq_one_letter_code
_entity_poly.pdbx_strand_id
1 'polypeptide(L)'
;MLPGAGRRGGRRPAALRPEQRAVAGRRDRVRPRHRGPEQRLLRGSGLGHAAALAAARVRAHPDRDQHRGDQLRAAGGQRGAARGRRDPARHHLLGRHPALHQGGGHLRDLRSRRGGALVGRARRAVGHHAAHGRGGAQPLLRCRRALSSPAGRRDRRRPDALPRWRDRCARGAGAGREAGPRQGPPLPRAVPGAGRLRLRSRSGPAGLVSARPQCALGGSRAAPGAGSRGEALKGPVRPRYDPREVRVGIVHLGIGNFHRAHQAVYADDALAAGERDWAICGINLRSRDIVDRLNAQDGLYTLLVRGAGEGDAVSGTRARVIGALREAIAFAAEPKRATARLADPAVRIVTLTITEKGYADGVGGAIALLLDGLAARIAARAGPLTLLSCDNLSGNGDTLREVLAQAAARRGDRALAGFVAERIECPNTMVDRIVPATGQADIDEALALTGLADACPVATEPFTQWVIEDRFAAGRPDWARDGVAFVRDVAPFEAMKLRLLNAAHSALAYLGVPAGLDTVDRAIADPALRGFVERMWREDLAPGLPAEVRDAVPGYCRALLARFGNPALGHRLRQIAIDGSQKIPMRWLPAARAALAQGAVPDALAVAIAGWIRFLGGRGEGGEAWTIDDPLAAALAQRLDAAFAADSLATGPLAVLDRRVDAVLGFEPVFGDLAGHAGLAARVKHWHRRLHVEGTRGALE
;
A
#
# COMPACT_ATOMS: atom_id res chain seq x y z
N MET A 1 38.09 45.81 40.05
CA MET A 1 37.33 45.65 41.30
C MET A 1 36.88 44.19 41.43
N LEU A 2 37.18 43.56 42.55
CA LEU A 2 36.64 42.29 43.05
C LEU A 2 35.67 42.63 44.23
N PRO A 3 35.07 41.67 44.97
CA PRO A 3 34.13 40.64 44.52
C PRO A 3 32.97 40.45 45.53
N GLY A 4 32.16 39.39 45.36
CA GLY A 4 31.36 38.83 46.46
C GLY A 4 30.49 37.65 46.03
N ALA A 5 30.41 36.49 46.67
CA ALA A 5 31.32 35.63 47.45
C ALA A 5 30.41 34.59 48.14
N GLY A 6 30.64 33.29 47.92
CA GLY A 6 29.85 32.23 48.54
C GLY A 6 30.56 30.88 48.44
N ARG A 7 31.43 30.58 49.41
CA ARG A 7 32.27 29.37 49.48
C ARG A 7 31.84 28.46 50.64
N ARG A 8 31.89 27.14 50.42
CA ARG A 8 32.42 26.03 51.29
C ARG A 8 31.77 24.70 50.85
N GLY A 9 32.46 23.56 50.66
CA GLY A 9 33.91 23.31 50.55
C GLY A 9 34.29 21.81 50.71
N GLY A 10 35.24 21.30 49.90
CA GLY A 10 36.05 20.05 50.12
C GLY A 10 35.34 18.68 50.06
N ARG A 11 35.96 17.55 49.68
CA ARG A 11 37.29 17.22 49.11
C ARG A 11 37.20 15.93 48.24
N ARG A 12 38.14 15.76 47.29
CA ARG A 12 38.48 14.52 46.51
C ARG A 12 39.36 13.55 47.35
N PRO A 13 39.51 12.24 47.04
CA PRO A 13 40.29 11.66 45.89
C PRO A 13 39.46 10.65 45.04
N ALA A 14 39.68 10.43 43.74
CA ALA A 14 40.86 10.03 42.93
C ALA A 14 41.06 8.50 42.83
N ALA A 15 41.39 8.02 41.63
CA ALA A 15 41.25 6.63 41.16
C ALA A 15 42.43 5.69 41.53
N LEU A 16 42.22 4.37 41.45
CA LEU A 16 43.28 3.35 41.39
C LEU A 16 42.81 2.00 40.77
N ARG A 17 43.68 1.41 39.95
CA ARG A 17 43.81 0.02 39.48
C ARG A 17 45.31 -0.16 39.16
N PRO A 18 45.86 -1.38 39.03
CA PRO A 18 45.61 -2.64 39.75
C PRO A 18 46.91 -3.16 40.42
N GLU A 19 46.89 -4.29 41.13
CA GLU A 19 47.81 -5.45 40.91
C GLU A 19 47.81 -6.54 42.01
N GLN A 20 48.34 -7.68 41.58
CA GLN A 20 48.55 -9.01 42.12
C GLN A 20 49.11 -9.16 43.56
N ARG A 21 48.76 -10.26 44.24
CA ARG A 21 49.73 -11.22 44.83
C ARG A 21 49.09 -12.60 45.04
N ALA A 22 49.93 -13.64 45.25
CA ALA A 22 49.58 -15.06 45.08
C ALA A 22 50.11 -15.97 46.22
N VAL A 23 50.05 -17.31 46.02
CA VAL A 23 50.65 -18.41 46.84
C VAL A 23 49.80 -18.83 48.06
N ALA A 24 49.49 -20.10 48.40
CA ALA A 24 49.56 -21.45 47.79
C ALA A 24 48.61 -22.41 48.60
N GLY A 25 48.30 -23.67 48.26
CA GLY A 25 48.59 -24.54 47.10
C GLY A 25 48.29 -26.04 47.37
N ARG A 26 48.48 -26.92 46.36
CA ARG A 26 48.27 -28.40 46.34
C ARG A 26 46.81 -28.89 46.46
N ARG A 27 46.38 -30.04 45.93
CA ARG A 27 46.78 -31.03 44.88
C ARG A 27 45.45 -31.80 44.57
N ASP A 28 45.13 -32.30 43.37
CA ASP A 28 45.84 -33.34 42.62
C ASP A 28 45.48 -33.36 41.12
N ARG A 29 46.20 -34.19 40.34
CA ARG A 29 46.06 -34.36 38.88
C ARG A 29 45.67 -35.79 38.51
N VAL A 30 44.84 -35.96 37.48
CA VAL A 30 44.82 -37.16 36.63
C VAL A 30 45.30 -36.78 35.22
N ARG A 31 46.07 -37.67 34.58
CA ARG A 31 46.86 -37.39 33.37
C ARG A 31 46.25 -37.98 32.10
N PRO A 32 46.55 -37.45 30.89
CA PRO A 32 46.62 -38.22 29.67
C PRO A 32 47.97 -38.97 29.53
N ARG A 33 48.04 -40.00 28.68
CA ARG A 33 49.30 -40.68 28.30
C ARG A 33 49.39 -40.89 26.77
N HIS A 34 50.61 -40.74 26.26
CA HIS A 34 51.00 -40.95 24.85
C HIS A 34 51.24 -42.43 24.49
N ARG A 35 51.14 -42.77 23.19
CA ARG A 35 52.27 -43.11 22.27
C ARG A 35 51.73 -43.51 20.87
N GLY A 36 52.45 -43.15 19.80
CA GLY A 36 52.30 -43.73 18.44
C GLY A 36 53.40 -44.78 18.20
N PRO A 37 53.93 -44.99 16.97
CA PRO A 37 53.49 -44.55 15.62
C PRO A 37 53.33 -45.72 14.62
N GLU A 38 52.98 -45.49 13.34
CA GLU A 38 53.67 -46.11 12.19
C GLU A 38 53.29 -45.53 10.81
N GLN A 39 54.10 -45.85 9.80
CA GLN A 39 54.05 -45.29 8.44
C GLN A 39 53.43 -46.29 7.45
N ARG A 40 52.76 -45.79 6.40
CA ARG A 40 53.07 -46.18 5.01
C ARG A 40 52.44 -45.25 3.97
N LEU A 41 53.27 -44.90 2.98
CA LEU A 41 52.82 -44.32 1.72
C LEU A 41 52.09 -45.37 0.88
N LEU A 42 51.21 -44.93 -0.02
CA LEU A 42 51.32 -45.30 -1.43
C LEU A 42 50.67 -44.25 -2.34
N ARG A 43 51.34 -43.94 -3.46
CA ARG A 43 50.89 -43.05 -4.53
C ARG A 43 50.19 -43.86 -5.63
N GLY A 44 49.41 -43.18 -6.47
CA GLY A 44 49.05 -43.62 -7.84
C GLY A 44 47.56 -43.41 -8.13
N SER A 45 47.14 -42.47 -8.99
CA SER A 45 47.21 -42.48 -10.47
C SER A 45 46.25 -43.48 -11.12
N GLY A 46 45.33 -43.10 -12.03
CA GLY A 46 44.99 -41.76 -12.53
C GLY A 46 43.92 -41.79 -13.64
N LEU A 47 43.63 -40.61 -14.21
CA LEU A 47 43.30 -40.30 -15.61
C LEU A 47 42.29 -41.15 -16.44
N GLY A 48 41.35 -40.44 -17.07
CA GLY A 48 40.64 -40.84 -18.31
C GLY A 48 39.14 -41.11 -18.10
N HIS A 49 38.19 -40.28 -18.53
CA HIS A 49 37.82 -39.72 -19.85
C HIS A 49 36.58 -40.41 -20.45
N ALA A 50 35.56 -39.60 -20.82
CA ALA A 50 34.48 -39.89 -21.79
C ALA A 50 33.51 -41.06 -21.45
N ALA A 51 32.29 -41.16 -22.00
CA ALA A 51 31.33 -40.19 -22.55
C ALA A 51 29.96 -40.92 -22.78
N ALA A 52 28.97 -40.21 -23.33
CA ALA A 52 27.78 -40.72 -24.04
C ALA A 52 26.60 -41.35 -23.24
N LEU A 53 25.54 -40.54 -23.15
CA LEU A 53 24.18 -40.85 -23.63
C LEU A 53 23.96 -42.23 -24.29
N ALA A 54 22.93 -42.97 -23.86
CA ALA A 54 21.72 -43.23 -24.68
C ALA A 54 20.68 -44.15 -23.99
N ALA A 55 19.43 -44.01 -24.41
CA ALA A 55 18.24 -44.68 -23.88
C ALA A 55 18.16 -46.20 -24.11
N ALA A 56 17.42 -46.89 -23.24
CA ALA A 56 16.68 -48.11 -23.58
C ALA A 56 15.34 -48.18 -22.82
N ARG A 57 14.30 -48.73 -23.47
CA ARG A 57 12.92 -48.83 -22.96
C ARG A 57 12.64 -50.21 -22.35
N VAL A 58 11.78 -50.22 -21.32
CA VAL A 58 10.65 -51.14 -21.09
C VAL A 58 10.80 -52.62 -21.54
N ARG A 59 10.69 -53.53 -20.56
CA ARG A 59 9.76 -54.68 -20.62
C ARG A 59 9.41 -55.16 -19.20
N ALA A 60 8.18 -55.60 -19.01
CA ALA A 60 7.63 -56.15 -17.77
C ALA A 60 7.42 -57.67 -17.90
N HIS A 61 7.29 -58.41 -16.79
CA HIS A 61 6.14 -59.31 -16.49
C HIS A 61 6.18 -59.85 -15.01
N PRO A 62 5.27 -60.74 -14.50
CA PRO A 62 4.43 -60.39 -13.33
C PRO A 62 4.45 -61.41 -12.14
N ASP A 63 3.60 -61.14 -11.14
CA ASP A 63 2.73 -62.04 -10.32
C ASP A 63 2.52 -61.38 -8.92
N ARG A 64 1.42 -61.53 -8.15
CA ARG A 64 0.18 -62.35 -8.27
C ARG A 64 -0.97 -61.86 -7.36
N ASP A 65 -2.16 -62.42 -7.58
CA ASP A 65 -3.27 -62.72 -6.63
C ASP A 65 -4.10 -61.57 -5.97
N GLN A 66 -5.41 -61.45 -6.30
CA GLN A 66 -6.64 -62.04 -5.67
C GLN A 66 -7.19 -61.18 -4.49
N HIS A 67 -8.51 -61.03 -4.21
CA HIS A 67 -9.73 -61.74 -4.64
C HIS A 67 -11.02 -60.91 -4.33
N ARG A 68 -12.14 -61.16 -5.06
CA ARG A 68 -13.59 -60.93 -4.72
C ARG A 68 -14.08 -59.49 -4.41
N GLY A 69 -15.30 -59.05 -4.74
CA GLY A 69 -16.42 -59.67 -5.45
C GLY A 69 -17.71 -59.75 -4.61
N ASP A 70 -18.67 -58.83 -4.78
CA ASP A 70 -19.97 -59.12 -5.43
C ASP A 70 -21.02 -57.98 -5.34
N GLN A 71 -21.95 -58.00 -6.30
CA GLN A 71 -23.14 -57.13 -6.42
C GLN A 71 -24.40 -57.89 -5.96
N LEU A 72 -25.56 -57.24 -5.83
CA LEU A 72 -26.86 -57.78 -6.32
C LEU A 72 -28.00 -56.70 -6.30
N ARG A 73 -28.60 -56.52 -7.50
CA ARG A 73 -30.02 -56.33 -7.91
C ARG A 73 -31.05 -55.64 -6.97
N ALA A 74 -32.02 -54.79 -7.38
CA ALA A 74 -32.72 -54.46 -8.65
C ALA A 74 -34.14 -55.05 -8.85
N ALA A 75 -35.15 -54.15 -8.98
CA ALA A 75 -36.46 -54.28 -9.64
C ALA A 75 -37.14 -52.88 -9.66
N GLY A 76 -37.99 -52.44 -10.61
CA GLY A 76 -38.39 -52.95 -11.93
C GLY A 76 -39.62 -52.19 -12.50
N GLY A 77 -39.68 -51.93 -13.83
CA GLY A 77 -40.84 -51.36 -14.57
C GLY A 77 -40.56 -50.03 -15.32
N GLN A 78 -40.32 -49.99 -16.65
CA GLN A 78 -41.26 -50.07 -17.81
C GLN A 78 -42.18 -48.83 -17.96
N ARG A 79 -42.31 -48.09 -19.09
CA ARG A 79 -41.76 -48.00 -20.49
C ARG A 79 -41.87 -46.50 -20.94
N GLY A 80 -41.22 -45.95 -21.97
CA GLY A 80 -40.24 -46.45 -22.95
C GLY A 80 -39.89 -45.38 -24.03
N ALA A 81 -38.98 -45.72 -24.97
CA ALA A 81 -38.58 -44.99 -26.20
C ALA A 81 -37.95 -43.57 -26.09
N ALA A 82 -36.87 -43.19 -26.79
CA ALA A 82 -35.90 -43.97 -27.58
C ALA A 82 -34.51 -43.26 -27.68
N ARG A 83 -33.48 -44.11 -27.83
CA ARG A 83 -32.03 -43.91 -28.09
C ARG A 83 -31.63 -42.66 -28.93
N GLY A 84 -30.47 -42.01 -28.72
CA GLY A 84 -29.44 -42.15 -27.68
C GLY A 84 -28.00 -41.82 -28.14
N ARG A 85 -27.04 -41.87 -27.18
CA ARG A 85 -25.56 -41.64 -27.29
C ARG A 85 -25.12 -40.16 -27.37
N ARG A 86 -23.99 -39.74 -26.78
CA ARG A 86 -23.06 -40.34 -25.77
C ARG A 86 -22.25 -39.17 -25.17
N ASP A 87 -21.95 -39.22 -23.88
CA ASP A 87 -21.06 -38.26 -23.20
C ASP A 87 -19.67 -38.90 -22.95
N PRO A 88 -18.57 -38.13 -23.02
CA PRO A 88 -17.48 -38.34 -22.05
C PRO A 88 -16.83 -37.04 -21.54
N ALA A 89 -16.34 -37.10 -20.30
CA ALA A 89 -15.81 -35.97 -19.54
C ALA A 89 -14.33 -35.60 -19.80
N ARG A 90 -13.96 -34.42 -19.26
CA ARG A 90 -12.63 -33.94 -18.77
C ARG A 90 -11.84 -32.87 -19.59
N HIS A 91 -11.71 -31.70 -18.94
CA HIS A 91 -10.53 -30.82 -18.78
C HIS A 91 -9.81 -30.10 -19.94
N HIS A 92 -9.74 -28.76 -19.78
CA HIS A 92 -8.64 -27.81 -20.10
C HIS A 92 -8.37 -27.29 -21.54
N LEU A 93 -7.63 -26.16 -21.54
CA LEU A 93 -7.12 -25.29 -22.63
C LEU A 93 -8.14 -24.31 -23.25
N LEU A 94 -7.94 -22.99 -23.16
CA LEU A 94 -6.91 -22.13 -23.80
C LEU A 94 -7.10 -22.01 -25.33
N GLY A 95 -7.85 -21.00 -25.75
CA GLY A 95 -7.97 -20.61 -27.16
C GLY A 95 -6.84 -19.68 -27.60
N ARG A 96 -5.90 -20.19 -28.41
CA ARG A 96 -5.13 -19.39 -29.38
C ARG A 96 -5.65 -19.69 -30.78
N HIS A 97 -5.89 -18.69 -31.60
CA HIS A 97 -6.17 -18.88 -33.02
C HIS A 97 -4.88 -19.08 -33.82
N PRO A 98 -4.84 -20.02 -34.80
CA PRO A 98 -3.68 -20.26 -35.66
C PRO A 98 -3.72 -19.47 -36.97
N ALA A 99 -2.59 -19.47 -37.69
CA ALA A 99 -2.43 -18.97 -39.06
C ALA A 99 -2.54 -20.12 -40.10
N LEU A 100 -2.02 -19.88 -41.33
CA LEU A 100 -1.93 -20.77 -42.52
C LEU A 100 -3.16 -20.65 -43.49
N HIS A 101 -3.03 -20.66 -44.83
CA HIS A 101 -1.84 -20.53 -45.69
C HIS A 101 -2.16 -20.04 -47.13
N GLN A 102 -1.13 -20.04 -47.99
CA GLN A 102 -1.02 -19.52 -49.37
C GLN A 102 -1.97 -20.12 -50.42
N GLY A 103 -2.09 -19.42 -51.56
CA GLY A 103 -2.51 -19.96 -52.86
C GLY A 103 -2.86 -18.83 -53.84
N GLY A 104 -2.23 -18.76 -55.03
CA GLY A 104 -2.41 -17.64 -55.97
C GLY A 104 -2.95 -18.03 -57.33
N GLY A 105 -3.24 -17.04 -58.18
CA GLY A 105 -3.30 -17.20 -59.64
C GLY A 105 -4.47 -16.53 -60.37
N HIS A 106 -4.14 -15.50 -61.17
CA HIS A 106 -4.79 -15.15 -62.46
C HIS A 106 -6.26 -14.63 -62.46
N LEU A 107 -6.73 -13.78 -63.39
CA LEU A 107 -6.21 -13.17 -64.64
C LEU A 107 -7.05 -11.91 -64.99
N ARG A 108 -6.48 -10.98 -65.80
CA ARG A 108 -7.17 -10.03 -66.74
C ARG A 108 -8.06 -8.89 -66.16
N ASP A 109 -8.21 -7.72 -66.80
CA ASP A 109 -7.38 -6.95 -67.77
C ASP A 109 -7.96 -5.50 -67.91
N LEU A 110 -7.22 -4.63 -68.62
CA LEU A 110 -7.64 -3.40 -69.31
C LEU A 110 -7.76 -2.02 -68.60
N ARG A 111 -6.63 -1.29 -68.65
CA ARG A 111 -6.46 0.13 -69.13
C ARG A 111 -7.03 1.29 -68.27
N SER A 112 -6.39 2.47 -68.18
CA SER A 112 -5.38 3.08 -69.08
C SER A 112 -4.35 4.03 -68.40
N ARG A 113 -3.13 4.06 -68.98
CA ARG A 113 -2.14 5.16 -69.22
C ARG A 113 -2.30 6.51 -68.48
N ARG A 114 -1.25 7.29 -68.11
CA ARG A 114 0.24 7.34 -68.23
C ARG A 114 0.70 8.45 -67.24
N GLY A 115 1.92 8.57 -66.72
CA GLY A 115 3.18 7.79 -66.79
C GLY A 115 4.35 8.58 -66.15
N GLY A 116 5.55 7.97 -66.01
CA GLY A 116 6.82 8.61 -65.53
C GLY A 116 6.91 8.79 -64.00
N ALA A 117 7.78 8.14 -63.20
CA ALA A 117 9.21 7.79 -63.31
C ALA A 117 10.14 9.02 -63.21
N LEU A 118 11.28 9.04 -62.50
CA LEU A 118 11.92 8.09 -61.55
C LEU A 118 13.13 8.79 -60.86
N VAL A 119 13.85 8.08 -59.97
CA VAL A 119 15.19 8.40 -59.40
C VAL A 119 15.28 9.55 -58.37
N GLY A 120 15.99 9.43 -57.23
CA GLY A 120 16.57 8.25 -56.56
C GLY A 120 17.91 8.51 -55.82
N ARG A 121 18.15 7.73 -54.74
CA ARG A 121 19.45 7.51 -54.04
C ARG A 121 20.05 8.72 -53.26
N ALA A 122 20.92 8.56 -52.25
CA ALA A 122 21.17 7.46 -51.30
C ALA A 122 22.14 7.88 -50.15
N ARG A 123 21.98 7.24 -48.97
CA ARG A 123 23.04 6.76 -48.02
C ARG A 123 24.07 7.72 -47.35
N ARG A 124 24.31 7.41 -46.05
CA ARG A 124 25.55 7.65 -45.22
C ARG A 124 25.84 9.12 -44.85
N ALA A 125 26.63 9.45 -43.81
CA ALA A 125 26.98 8.79 -42.53
C ALA A 125 27.75 9.80 -41.63
N VAL A 126 27.79 9.55 -40.31
CA VAL A 126 28.81 9.93 -39.29
C VAL A 126 29.70 11.18 -39.52
N GLY A 127 29.71 12.11 -38.56
CA GLY A 127 30.72 13.17 -38.42
C GLY A 127 30.76 13.78 -37.01
N HIS A 128 31.95 13.99 -36.45
CA HIS A 128 32.21 14.42 -35.06
C HIS A 128 32.38 15.95 -34.90
N HIS A 129 32.52 16.36 -33.63
CA HIS A 129 32.96 17.66 -33.08
C HIS A 129 31.85 18.74 -33.00
N ALA A 130 31.51 19.37 -31.86
CA ALA A 130 32.19 19.77 -30.61
C ALA A 130 32.59 21.27 -30.57
N ALA A 131 32.32 21.86 -29.40
CA ALA A 131 32.91 23.08 -28.84
C ALA A 131 32.38 24.49 -29.25
N HIS A 132 31.82 25.15 -28.23
CA HIS A 132 31.89 26.58 -27.88
C HIS A 132 31.24 27.67 -28.74
N GLY A 133 30.59 28.62 -28.04
CA GLY A 133 30.05 29.86 -28.60
C GLY A 133 29.00 30.53 -27.69
N ARG A 134 29.42 31.21 -26.62
CA ARG A 134 28.54 32.14 -25.90
C ARG A 134 28.40 33.43 -26.72
N GLY A 135 27.21 34.02 -26.77
CA GLY A 135 27.09 35.47 -26.99
C GLY A 135 25.87 35.97 -27.76
N GLY A 136 25.11 36.87 -27.12
CA GLY A 136 24.80 38.16 -27.73
C GLY A 136 23.59 38.29 -28.67
N ALA A 137 22.48 38.74 -28.08
CA ALA A 137 21.58 39.79 -28.59
C ALA A 137 20.78 39.59 -29.91
N GLN A 138 19.61 40.24 -29.92
CA GLN A 138 18.68 40.35 -31.05
C GLN A 138 19.26 41.23 -32.18
N PRO A 139 18.68 41.19 -33.39
CA PRO A 139 17.79 42.31 -33.71
C PRO A 139 16.51 41.97 -34.50
N LEU A 140 15.46 42.75 -34.21
CA LEU A 140 14.44 43.32 -35.10
C LEU A 140 14.19 42.70 -36.50
N LEU A 141 12.91 42.45 -36.80
CA LEU A 141 12.34 42.84 -38.10
C LEU A 141 10.86 43.25 -37.99
N ARG A 142 10.47 44.22 -38.83
CA ARG A 142 9.16 44.90 -38.84
C ARG A 142 8.13 44.11 -39.64
N CYS A 143 6.83 44.34 -39.38
CA CYS A 143 5.92 44.89 -40.41
C CYS A 143 4.64 45.52 -39.82
N ARG A 144 4.06 46.49 -40.54
CA ARG A 144 2.94 47.36 -40.12
C ARG A 144 1.68 47.14 -40.97
N ARG A 145 0.49 47.28 -40.35
CA ARG A 145 -0.79 47.91 -40.82
C ARG A 145 -1.97 47.29 -40.00
N ALA A 146 -2.91 47.97 -39.33
CA ALA A 146 -3.49 49.33 -39.38
C ALA A 146 -4.26 49.60 -40.70
N LEU A 147 -5.56 49.92 -40.79
CA LEU A 147 -6.66 50.32 -39.85
C LEU A 147 -7.98 49.59 -40.31
N SER A 148 -9.18 49.65 -39.69
CA SER A 148 -10.00 50.84 -39.34
C SER A 148 -11.24 50.48 -38.50
N SER A 149 -11.82 51.45 -37.80
CA SER A 149 -13.19 51.43 -37.25
C SER A 149 -14.03 52.56 -37.86
N PRO A 150 -15.37 52.46 -37.80
CA PRO A 150 -16.23 53.64 -37.80
C PRO A 150 -17.21 53.69 -36.62
N ALA A 151 -17.35 54.86 -36.00
CA ALA A 151 -18.56 55.29 -35.28
C ALA A 151 -19.45 56.07 -36.28
N GLY A 152 -20.78 56.23 -36.15
CA GLY A 152 -21.75 55.84 -35.11
C GLY A 152 -22.81 56.96 -34.97
N ARG A 153 -24.07 56.67 -34.55
CA ARG A 153 -25.02 57.59 -33.84
C ARG A 153 -26.48 57.10 -33.79
N ARG A 154 -27.09 57.24 -32.59
CA ARG A 154 -28.52 57.58 -32.28
C ARG A 154 -29.64 56.64 -32.75
N ASP A 155 -30.77 56.44 -32.05
CA ASP A 155 -31.22 56.75 -30.67
C ASP A 155 -32.59 56.03 -30.43
N ARG A 156 -33.07 55.98 -29.17
CA ARG A 156 -34.47 55.78 -28.67
C ARG A 156 -34.88 54.43 -28.04
N ARG A 157 -35.42 54.61 -26.82
CA ARG A 157 -36.44 53.81 -26.07
C ARG A 157 -36.00 52.56 -25.28
N ARG A 158 -35.94 52.76 -23.96
CA ARG A 158 -36.19 51.81 -22.84
C ARG A 158 -37.71 51.54 -22.67
N PRO A 159 -38.18 50.67 -21.74
CA PRO A 159 -37.48 49.96 -20.63
C PRO A 159 -37.72 48.41 -20.72
N ASP A 160 -37.61 47.50 -19.72
CA ASP A 160 -37.11 47.41 -18.32
C ASP A 160 -36.88 45.89 -17.98
N ALA A 161 -36.59 45.35 -16.79
CA ALA A 161 -36.19 45.83 -15.45
C ALA A 161 -35.36 44.73 -14.73
N LEU A 162 -34.31 45.08 -13.98
CA LEU A 162 -33.67 44.22 -12.96
C LEU A 162 -32.99 45.07 -11.85
N PRO A 163 -33.25 44.83 -10.55
CA PRO A 163 -32.69 45.63 -9.47
C PRO A 163 -31.32 45.14 -8.98
N ARG A 164 -30.41 46.09 -8.68
CA ARG A 164 -29.23 45.88 -7.83
C ARG A 164 -29.46 46.43 -6.43
N TRP A 165 -28.95 45.75 -5.42
CA TRP A 165 -28.73 46.26 -4.06
C TRP A 165 -27.38 45.73 -3.53
N ARG A 166 -26.60 46.46 -2.71
CA ARG A 166 -26.39 47.92 -2.60
C ARG A 166 -25.16 48.14 -1.71
N ASP A 167 -24.02 48.56 -2.27
CA ASP A 167 -22.92 49.09 -1.44
C ASP A 167 -23.27 50.50 -0.96
N ARG A 168 -22.86 50.84 0.27
CA ARG A 168 -22.86 52.23 0.75
C ARG A 168 -21.77 52.48 1.79
N CYS A 169 -20.84 53.36 1.43
CA CYS A 169 -20.05 54.17 2.34
C CYS A 169 -20.28 55.64 1.98
N ALA A 170 -20.54 56.52 2.96
CA ALA A 170 -20.14 57.94 2.92
C ALA A 170 -20.58 58.77 4.14
N ARG A 171 -19.57 59.32 4.85
CA ARG A 171 -19.44 60.72 5.35
C ARG A 171 -20.33 61.24 6.50
N GLY A 172 -19.61 61.77 7.50
CA GLY A 172 -19.99 62.85 8.42
C GLY A 172 -18.70 63.38 9.09
N ALA A 173 -18.52 64.70 9.23
CA ALA A 173 -17.25 65.32 9.67
C ALA A 173 -17.40 66.09 11.00
N GLY A 174 -16.31 66.27 11.75
CA GLY A 174 -16.30 67.07 13.00
C GLY A 174 -14.93 67.08 13.69
N ALA A 175 -14.46 68.27 14.07
CA ALA A 175 -13.07 68.58 14.41
C ALA A 175 -12.52 68.10 15.77
N GLY A 176 -11.20 67.83 15.80
CA GLY A 176 -10.26 68.40 16.77
C GLY A 176 -10.15 67.83 18.20
N ARG A 177 -9.01 67.16 18.49
CA ARG A 177 -8.07 67.43 19.61
C ARG A 177 -6.99 66.35 19.70
N GLU A 178 -5.79 66.74 20.14
CA GLU A 178 -4.67 65.83 20.40
C GLU A 178 -4.89 65.02 21.68
N ALA A 179 -4.56 63.72 21.65
CA ALA A 179 -4.32 62.88 22.83
C ALA A 179 -3.49 61.64 22.43
N GLY A 180 -2.59 61.21 23.33
CA GLY A 180 -1.55 60.21 23.06
C GLY A 180 -2.01 58.76 22.82
N PRO A 181 -1.05 57.84 22.59
CA PRO A 181 -1.31 56.51 22.06
C PRO A 181 -2.09 55.62 23.04
N ARG A 182 -3.31 55.24 22.67
CA ARG A 182 -4.08 54.21 23.37
C ARG A 182 -3.70 52.82 22.87
N GLN A 183 -3.49 51.92 23.83
CA GLN A 183 -3.07 50.54 23.60
C GLN A 183 -4.14 49.78 22.82
N GLY A 184 -3.73 49.06 21.76
CA GLY A 184 -4.62 48.14 21.05
C GLY A 184 -4.92 46.89 21.89
N PRO A 185 -6.06 46.21 21.65
CA PRO A 185 -6.38 44.97 22.34
C PRO A 185 -5.34 43.88 22.01
N PRO A 186 -5.00 42.99 22.97
CA PRO A 186 -3.98 41.98 22.74
C PRO A 186 -4.43 40.97 21.68
N LEU A 187 -3.59 40.77 20.67
CA LEU A 187 -3.71 39.66 19.72
C LEU A 187 -3.66 38.32 20.49
N PRO A 188 -4.54 37.35 20.20
CA PRO A 188 -4.44 36.02 20.81
C PRO A 188 -3.20 35.28 20.31
N ARG A 189 -2.10 35.39 21.06
CA ARG A 189 -0.95 34.49 20.97
C ARG A 189 -1.34 33.11 21.51
N ALA A 190 -1.65 32.17 20.61
CA ALA A 190 -1.26 30.76 20.70
C ALA A 190 -1.87 29.97 19.53
N VAL A 191 -1.04 29.59 18.56
CA VAL A 191 -1.35 28.40 17.75
C VAL A 191 -1.11 27.19 18.65
N PRO A 192 -2.06 26.25 18.82
CA PRO A 192 -1.76 24.99 19.49
C PRO A 192 -0.68 24.26 18.71
N GLY A 193 0.52 24.14 19.30
CA GLY A 193 1.57 23.28 18.76
C GLY A 193 1.08 21.83 18.69
N ALA A 194 1.67 21.05 17.79
CA ALA A 194 1.24 19.67 17.48
C ALA A 194 0.94 18.85 18.75
N GLY A 195 -0.35 18.70 19.04
CA GLY A 195 -0.80 17.94 20.21
C GLY A 195 -0.32 16.50 20.07
N ARG A 196 0.21 15.93 21.17
CA ARG A 196 0.74 14.55 21.21
C ARG A 196 -0.18 13.62 20.41
N LEU A 197 0.33 13.04 19.31
CA LEU A 197 -0.43 12.05 18.55
C LEU A 197 -0.82 10.92 19.51
N ARG A 198 -2.12 10.79 19.77
CA ARG A 198 -2.66 9.72 20.62
C ARG A 198 -2.67 8.42 19.83
N LEU A 199 -1.50 7.80 19.72
CA LEU A 199 -1.35 6.42 19.26
C LEU A 199 -2.20 5.52 20.17
N ARG A 200 -3.15 4.78 19.58
CA ARG A 200 -4.18 4.04 20.32
C ARG A 200 -3.67 2.66 20.77
N SER A 201 -3.05 2.58 21.94
CA SER A 201 -3.11 1.35 22.75
C SER A 201 -4.18 1.54 23.84
N ARG A 202 -5.25 0.75 23.78
CA ARG A 202 -6.31 0.75 24.82
C ARG A 202 -5.79 0.08 26.08
N SER A 203 -5.88 0.78 27.20
CA SER A 203 -5.89 0.20 28.55
C SER A 203 -7.15 0.67 29.27
N GLY A 204 -7.79 -0.23 30.00
CA GLY A 204 -9.03 0.00 30.73
C GLY A 204 -9.45 -1.29 31.43
N PRO A 205 -9.77 -1.27 32.74
CA PRO A 205 -9.88 -2.49 33.52
C PRO A 205 -11.22 -3.20 33.28
N ALA A 206 -11.17 -4.50 32.99
CA ALA A 206 -12.28 -5.41 33.14
C ALA A 206 -11.88 -6.47 34.17
N GLY A 207 -12.68 -6.64 35.23
CA GLY A 207 -12.32 -7.46 36.38
C GLY A 207 -12.11 -8.94 36.03
N LEU A 208 -11.04 -9.52 36.56
CA LEU A 208 -10.82 -10.97 36.53
C LEU A 208 -11.82 -11.67 37.45
N VAL A 209 -12.62 -12.57 36.89
CA VAL A 209 -13.31 -13.62 37.65
C VAL A 209 -12.74 -14.96 37.17
N SER A 210 -11.96 -15.63 38.01
CA SER A 210 -11.44 -16.96 37.72
C SER A 210 -12.47 -18.02 38.09
N ALA A 211 -12.88 -18.85 37.13
CA ALA A 211 -13.60 -20.09 37.38
C ALA A 211 -12.76 -21.28 36.86
N ARG A 212 -12.39 -22.19 37.76
CA ARG A 212 -11.76 -23.47 37.40
C ARG A 212 -12.84 -24.46 36.92
N PRO A 213 -12.56 -25.36 35.97
CA PRO A 213 -13.50 -26.40 35.57
C PRO A 213 -13.50 -27.54 36.61
N GLN A 214 -14.68 -28.12 36.85
CA GLN A 214 -14.82 -29.48 37.36
C GLN A 214 -15.58 -30.29 36.30
N CYS A 215 -15.01 -31.43 35.92
CA CYS A 215 -15.68 -32.38 35.05
C CYS A 215 -16.78 -33.12 35.81
N ALA A 216 -17.95 -33.27 35.19
CA ALA A 216 -18.93 -34.29 35.55
C ALA A 216 -19.40 -34.99 34.26
N LEU A 217 -19.32 -36.31 34.25
CA LEU A 217 -19.81 -37.17 33.17
C LEU A 217 -21.31 -37.40 33.35
N GLY A 218 -22.08 -37.36 32.25
CA GLY A 218 -23.50 -37.68 32.25
C GLY A 218 -24.10 -37.52 30.86
N GLY A 219 -24.34 -38.63 30.16
CA GLY A 219 -24.82 -38.61 28.79
C GLY A 219 -26.34 -38.81 28.68
N SER A 220 -26.94 -38.22 27.65
CA SER A 220 -28.10 -38.80 26.96
C SER A 220 -28.16 -38.29 25.52
N ARG A 221 -28.61 -39.14 24.59
CA ARG A 221 -28.80 -38.81 23.17
C ARG A 221 -30.23 -38.32 22.95
N ALA A 222 -30.38 -37.16 22.31
CA ALA A 222 -31.62 -36.77 21.64
C ALA A 222 -31.29 -36.08 20.31
N ALA A 223 -32.04 -36.42 19.25
CA ALA A 223 -31.89 -35.86 17.91
C ALA A 223 -32.73 -34.56 17.75
N PRO A 224 -32.51 -33.73 16.71
CA PRO A 224 -32.79 -32.30 16.79
C PRO A 224 -34.26 -31.92 16.52
N GLY A 225 -34.82 -31.08 17.39
CA GLY A 225 -36.05 -30.32 17.14
C GLY A 225 -35.73 -28.91 16.63
N ALA A 226 -36.52 -28.41 15.69
CA ALA A 226 -36.29 -27.12 15.04
C ALA A 226 -36.61 -25.91 15.93
N GLY A 227 -35.85 -24.81 15.74
CA GLY A 227 -36.30 -23.47 16.10
C GLY A 227 -35.87 -22.94 17.48
N SER A 228 -34.56 -22.79 17.73
CA SER A 228 -34.11 -21.89 18.80
C SER A 228 -34.37 -20.42 18.40
N ARG A 229 -35.40 -19.82 19.02
CA ARG A 229 -35.51 -18.36 19.09
C ARG A 229 -34.23 -17.82 19.72
N GLY A 230 -33.65 -16.80 19.09
CA GLY A 230 -32.23 -16.49 19.23
C GLY A 230 -31.75 -16.33 20.67
N GLU A 231 -30.70 -17.08 21.02
CA GLU A 231 -29.86 -16.75 22.16
C GLU A 231 -29.40 -15.29 22.01
N ALA A 232 -29.51 -14.52 23.10
CA ALA A 232 -29.00 -13.17 23.09
C ALA A 232 -27.46 -13.20 22.97
N LEU A 233 -26.94 -12.86 21.78
CA LEU A 233 -25.50 -12.75 21.55
C LEU A 233 -24.85 -11.98 22.70
N LYS A 234 -23.78 -12.54 23.24
CA LYS A 234 -23.05 -11.97 24.39
C LYS A 234 -22.75 -10.50 24.10
N GLY A 235 -23.14 -9.63 25.04
CA GLY A 235 -23.05 -8.16 24.93
C GLY A 235 -21.78 -7.58 24.28
N PRO A 236 -20.55 -8.08 24.52
CA PRO A 236 -19.34 -7.52 23.88
C PRO A 236 -19.21 -7.73 22.36
N VAL A 237 -20.06 -8.56 21.73
CA VAL A 237 -19.96 -8.91 20.30
C VAL A 237 -20.90 -8.07 19.42
N ARG A 238 -22.07 -7.64 19.92
CA ARG A 238 -23.07 -6.87 19.16
C ARG A 238 -22.62 -5.42 18.88
N PRO A 239 -23.17 -4.76 17.84
CA PRO A 239 -23.13 -3.30 17.71
C PRO A 239 -23.68 -2.63 18.97
N ARG A 240 -23.11 -1.47 19.36
CA ARG A 240 -23.46 -0.73 20.58
C ARG A 240 -24.67 0.21 20.43
N TYR A 241 -25.41 0.04 19.34
CA TYR A 241 -26.59 0.79 18.93
C TYR A 241 -27.45 -0.16 18.07
N ASP A 242 -28.73 0.15 17.87
CA ASP A 242 -29.56 -0.61 16.92
C ASP A 242 -29.26 -0.13 15.48
N PRO A 243 -28.74 -0.98 14.58
CA PRO A 243 -28.46 -0.59 13.19
C PRO A 243 -29.71 -0.19 12.40
N ARG A 244 -30.92 -0.50 12.88
CA ARG A 244 -32.19 -0.10 12.25
C ARG A 244 -32.56 1.35 12.55
N GLU A 245 -31.97 1.95 13.57
CA GLU A 245 -32.28 3.32 14.02
C GLU A 245 -31.31 4.39 13.47
N VAL A 246 -30.40 4.01 12.57
CA VAL A 246 -29.40 4.91 11.97
C VAL A 246 -29.68 5.19 10.50
N ARG A 247 -29.30 6.39 10.04
CA ARG A 247 -29.53 6.88 8.67
C ARG A 247 -28.22 6.99 7.90
N VAL A 248 -28.29 6.73 6.59
CA VAL A 248 -27.15 6.85 5.68
C VAL A 248 -26.79 8.32 5.48
N GLY A 249 -25.58 8.70 5.90
CA GLY A 249 -24.99 10.01 5.62
C GLY A 249 -23.64 9.92 4.90
N ILE A 250 -23.11 8.70 4.74
CA ILE A 250 -21.85 8.40 4.07
C ILE A 250 -22.12 7.42 2.91
N VAL A 251 -21.59 7.72 1.73
CA VAL A 251 -21.42 6.72 0.66
C VAL A 251 -19.96 6.26 0.66
N HIS A 252 -19.72 4.99 0.36
CA HIS A 252 -18.36 4.46 0.20
C HIS A 252 -18.19 3.76 -1.15
N LEU A 253 -17.20 4.17 -1.96
CA LEU A 253 -16.90 3.55 -3.25
C LEU A 253 -15.73 2.55 -3.13
N GLY A 254 -16.02 1.28 -3.41
CA GLY A 254 -15.04 0.18 -3.41
C GLY A 254 -14.97 -0.57 -2.07
N ILE A 255 -15.94 -1.46 -1.80
CA ILE A 255 -16.14 -2.13 -0.51
C ILE A 255 -15.09 -3.23 -0.23
N GLY A 256 -13.82 -2.83 -0.12
CA GLY A 256 -12.69 -3.72 0.16
C GLY A 256 -12.53 -4.07 1.64
N ASN A 257 -11.62 -4.99 1.93
CA ASN A 257 -11.25 -5.33 3.31
C ASN A 257 -10.73 -4.10 4.08
N PHE A 258 -9.90 -3.25 3.46
CA PHE A 258 -9.35 -2.07 4.12
C PHE A 258 -10.45 -1.13 4.64
N HIS A 259 -11.45 -0.81 3.81
CA HIS A 259 -12.60 0.01 4.22
C HIS A 259 -13.32 -0.57 5.45
N ARG A 260 -13.63 -1.86 5.37
CA ARG A 260 -14.38 -2.58 6.41
C ARG A 260 -13.58 -2.73 7.71
N ALA A 261 -12.25 -2.70 7.65
CA ALA A 261 -11.40 -2.68 8.83
C ALA A 261 -11.02 -1.26 9.29
N HIS A 262 -11.30 -0.20 8.53
CA HIS A 262 -10.84 1.17 8.80
C HIS A 262 -11.99 2.17 8.87
N GLN A 263 -12.40 2.81 7.77
CA GLN A 263 -13.40 3.89 7.84
C GLN A 263 -14.75 3.43 8.39
N ALA A 264 -15.18 2.20 8.05
CA ALA A 264 -16.41 1.63 8.60
C ALA A 264 -16.34 1.42 10.12
N VAL A 265 -15.15 1.20 10.69
CA VAL A 265 -14.94 1.06 12.14
C VAL A 265 -15.02 2.42 12.85
N TYR A 266 -14.49 3.49 12.24
CA TYR A 266 -14.65 4.85 12.74
C TYR A 266 -16.10 5.34 12.65
N ALA A 267 -16.83 4.99 11.58
CA ALA A 267 -18.27 5.23 11.50
C ALA A 267 -19.04 4.42 12.58
N ASP A 268 -18.70 3.16 12.82
CA ASP A 268 -19.34 2.33 13.86
C ASP A 268 -19.07 2.84 15.28
N ASP A 269 -17.88 3.40 15.54
CA ASP A 269 -17.55 4.07 16.80
C ASP A 269 -18.33 5.40 16.96
N ALA A 270 -18.53 6.19 15.90
CA ALA A 270 -19.36 7.41 15.90
C ALA A 270 -20.87 7.11 16.05
N LEU A 271 -21.40 6.09 15.39
CA LEU A 271 -22.79 5.65 15.56
C LEU A 271 -23.06 5.17 16.99
N ALA A 272 -22.08 4.47 17.59
CA ALA A 272 -22.07 4.11 19.02
C ALA A 272 -21.92 5.32 19.97
N ALA A 273 -21.66 6.53 19.47
CA ALA A 273 -21.76 7.79 20.23
C ALA A 273 -23.20 8.29 20.37
N GLY A 274 -24.10 7.84 19.50
CA GLY A 274 -25.37 8.50 19.23
C GLY A 274 -25.36 9.40 17.98
N GLU A 275 -24.27 9.48 17.20
CA GLU A 275 -24.28 10.23 15.93
C GLU A 275 -24.98 9.45 14.80
N ARG A 276 -26.30 9.26 14.93
CA ARG A 276 -27.13 8.35 14.12
C ARG A 276 -27.23 8.67 12.63
N ASP A 277 -26.66 9.77 12.15
CA ASP A 277 -26.78 10.28 10.76
C ASP A 277 -25.55 10.00 9.88
N TRP A 278 -24.72 9.03 10.26
CA TRP A 278 -23.44 8.71 9.58
C TRP A 278 -23.28 7.23 9.22
N ALA A 279 -24.39 6.52 9.01
CA ALA A 279 -24.33 5.18 8.48
C ALA A 279 -23.87 5.17 7.01
N ILE A 280 -23.37 4.02 6.55
CA ILE A 280 -22.70 3.85 5.27
C ILE A 280 -23.60 3.09 4.28
N CYS A 281 -23.75 3.66 3.09
CA CYS A 281 -24.09 2.92 1.87
C CYS A 281 -22.79 2.54 1.16
N GLY A 282 -22.51 1.24 1.05
CA GLY A 282 -21.39 0.75 0.24
C GLY A 282 -21.79 0.61 -1.23
N ILE A 283 -20.97 1.08 -2.16
CA ILE A 283 -21.15 0.87 -3.59
C ILE A 283 -19.91 0.15 -4.11
N ASN A 284 -20.08 -1.10 -4.59
CA ASN A 284 -18.98 -1.83 -5.20
C ASN A 284 -19.04 -1.71 -6.73
N LEU A 285 -17.89 -1.37 -7.33
CA LEU A 285 -17.81 -0.99 -8.74
C LEU A 285 -17.60 -2.18 -9.69
N ARG A 286 -17.04 -3.30 -9.19
CA ARG A 286 -16.57 -4.42 -10.02
C ARG A 286 -17.31 -5.74 -9.73
N SER A 287 -17.14 -6.30 -8.53
CA SER A 287 -17.76 -7.59 -8.15
C SER A 287 -19.07 -7.41 -7.40
N ARG A 288 -20.03 -8.30 -7.66
CA ARG A 288 -21.30 -8.39 -6.93
C ARG A 288 -21.17 -9.21 -5.63
N ASP A 289 -20.20 -10.13 -5.55
CA ASP A 289 -20.14 -11.15 -4.49
C ASP A 289 -20.10 -10.56 -3.07
N ILE A 290 -19.33 -9.49 -2.86
CA ILE A 290 -19.25 -8.81 -1.55
C ILE A 290 -20.54 -8.05 -1.22
N VAL A 291 -21.25 -7.54 -2.24
CA VAL A 291 -22.54 -6.86 -2.08
C VAL A 291 -23.60 -7.87 -1.66
N ASP A 292 -23.68 -9.02 -2.34
CA ASP A 292 -24.63 -10.07 -2.00
C ASP A 292 -24.36 -10.66 -0.60
N ARG A 293 -23.09 -10.90 -0.23
CA ARG A 293 -22.71 -11.38 1.11
C ARG A 293 -23.05 -10.40 2.23
N LEU A 294 -22.88 -9.09 2.00
CA LEU A 294 -23.24 -8.08 2.99
C LEU A 294 -24.77 -7.93 3.09
N ASN A 295 -25.48 -7.84 1.97
CA ASN A 295 -26.94 -7.70 1.95
C ASN A 295 -27.65 -8.93 2.52
N ALA A 296 -27.11 -10.14 2.34
CA ALA A 296 -27.62 -11.38 2.96
C ALA A 296 -27.46 -11.43 4.49
N GLN A 297 -26.72 -10.48 5.08
CA GLN A 297 -26.42 -10.39 6.51
C GLN A 297 -26.79 -9.00 7.06
N ASP A 298 -27.77 -8.31 6.45
CA ASP A 298 -28.24 -6.96 6.84
C ASP A 298 -27.13 -5.89 6.88
N GLY A 299 -26.04 -6.06 6.11
CA GLY A 299 -24.85 -5.20 6.12
C GLY A 299 -23.87 -5.46 7.27
N LEU A 300 -24.19 -6.40 8.17
CA LEU A 300 -23.36 -6.78 9.31
C LEU A 300 -22.17 -7.64 8.85
N TYR A 301 -21.04 -7.50 9.55
CA TYR A 301 -19.87 -8.38 9.42
C TYR A 301 -18.99 -8.29 10.67
N THR A 302 -18.10 -9.26 10.83
CA THR A 302 -17.20 -9.41 11.96
C THR A 302 -15.83 -8.81 11.67
N LEU A 303 -15.40 -7.89 12.53
CA LEU A 303 -14.03 -7.41 12.62
C LEU A 303 -13.25 -8.28 13.60
N LEU A 304 -12.21 -8.96 13.11
CA LEU A 304 -11.26 -9.72 13.93
C LEU A 304 -10.01 -8.87 14.17
N VAL A 305 -9.81 -8.41 15.41
CA VAL A 305 -8.65 -7.61 15.81
C VAL A 305 -7.63 -8.51 16.50
N ARG A 306 -6.48 -8.75 15.86
CA ARG A 306 -5.44 -9.69 16.31
C ARG A 306 -4.26 -8.96 16.92
N GLY A 307 -4.09 -9.03 18.24
CA GLY A 307 -2.94 -8.44 18.94
C GLY A 307 -1.87 -9.48 19.28
N ALA A 308 -0.61 -9.03 19.35
CA ALA A 308 0.57 -9.88 19.46
C ALA A 308 0.83 -10.44 20.88
N GLY A 309 0.21 -9.87 21.91
CA GLY A 309 0.61 -10.07 23.30
C GLY A 309 1.24 -8.80 23.89
N GLU A 310 2.29 -8.92 24.70
CA GLU A 310 2.89 -7.80 25.45
C GLU A 310 3.11 -6.53 24.61
N GLY A 311 2.57 -5.40 25.10
CA GLY A 311 2.61 -4.10 24.44
C GLY A 311 1.35 -3.76 23.64
N ASP A 312 0.59 -4.77 23.17
CA ASP A 312 -0.71 -4.57 22.55
C ASP A 312 -1.85 -4.47 23.59
N ALA A 313 -2.90 -3.75 23.22
CA ALA A 313 -4.12 -3.59 23.99
C ALA A 313 -5.00 -4.86 24.08
N VAL A 314 -4.64 -5.89 23.31
CA VAL A 314 -5.39 -7.14 23.13
C VAL A 314 -4.36 -8.26 23.06
N SER A 315 -4.51 -9.27 23.91
CA SER A 315 -3.80 -10.53 23.76
C SER A 315 -4.68 -11.48 22.94
N GLY A 316 -4.17 -12.00 21.82
CA GLY A 316 -4.93 -12.85 20.89
C GLY A 316 -5.94 -12.09 20.02
N THR A 317 -6.97 -12.79 19.56
CA THR A 317 -8.00 -12.23 18.68
C THR A 317 -9.24 -11.76 19.44
N ARG A 318 -9.71 -10.55 19.16
CA ARG A 318 -11.01 -10.03 19.59
C ARG A 318 -11.95 -9.84 18.40
N ALA A 319 -13.12 -10.47 18.45
CA ALA A 319 -14.22 -10.20 17.52
C ALA A 319 -15.07 -8.98 17.94
N ARG A 320 -15.62 -8.28 16.94
CA ARG A 320 -16.67 -7.24 17.06
C ARG A 320 -17.54 -7.29 15.81
N VAL A 321 -18.87 -7.37 15.95
CA VAL A 321 -19.77 -7.14 14.81
C VAL A 321 -19.87 -5.64 14.54
N ILE A 322 -19.67 -5.24 13.29
CA ILE A 322 -19.83 -3.87 12.79
C ILE A 322 -21.24 -3.72 12.21
N GLY A 323 -21.94 -2.64 12.57
CA GLY A 323 -23.29 -2.33 12.09
C GLY A 323 -23.37 -1.12 11.16
N ALA A 324 -22.24 -0.43 10.92
CA ALA A 324 -22.23 0.87 10.26
C ALA A 324 -22.62 0.83 8.78
N LEU A 325 -22.38 -0.29 8.10
CA LEU A 325 -22.81 -0.52 6.72
C LEU A 325 -24.27 -1.00 6.75
N ARG A 326 -25.17 -0.24 6.11
CA ARG A 326 -26.63 -0.50 6.15
C ARG A 326 -27.20 -1.00 4.85
N GLU A 327 -26.53 -0.70 3.74
CA GLU A 327 -26.86 -1.25 2.42
C GLU A 327 -25.57 -1.37 1.59
N ALA A 328 -25.53 -2.38 0.72
CA ALA A 328 -24.54 -2.49 -0.34
C ALA A 328 -25.23 -2.47 -1.71
N ILE A 329 -24.62 -1.79 -2.68
CA ILE A 329 -25.11 -1.64 -4.06
C ILE A 329 -24.04 -2.16 -5.04
N ALA A 330 -24.43 -2.99 -5.99
CA ALA A 330 -23.55 -3.42 -7.08
C ALA A 330 -23.74 -2.47 -8.27
N PHE A 331 -22.80 -1.55 -8.50
CA PHE A 331 -22.96 -0.45 -9.47
C PHE A 331 -23.29 -0.95 -10.89
N ALA A 332 -22.67 -2.05 -11.33
CA ALA A 332 -22.91 -2.64 -12.64
C ALA A 332 -24.35 -3.19 -12.83
N ALA A 333 -25.05 -3.54 -11.75
CA ALA A 333 -26.43 -4.03 -11.79
C ALA A 333 -27.46 -2.93 -11.45
N GLU A 334 -27.10 -2.00 -10.56
CA GLU A 334 -28.01 -0.98 -10.00
C GLU A 334 -27.50 0.47 -10.18
N PRO A 335 -27.07 0.90 -11.39
CA PRO A 335 -26.40 2.19 -11.57
C PRO A 335 -27.31 3.37 -11.19
N LYS A 336 -28.62 3.28 -11.45
CA LYS A 336 -29.60 4.30 -11.07
C LYS A 336 -29.71 4.47 -9.55
N ARG A 337 -29.63 3.38 -8.77
CA ARG A 337 -29.70 3.41 -7.30
C ARG A 337 -28.43 4.01 -6.70
N ALA A 338 -27.27 3.64 -7.25
CA ALA A 338 -25.98 4.24 -6.90
C ALA A 338 -25.97 5.76 -7.13
N THR A 339 -26.40 6.22 -8.32
CA THR A 339 -26.54 7.64 -8.66
C THR A 339 -27.54 8.36 -7.75
N ALA A 340 -28.70 7.76 -7.50
CA ALA A 340 -29.72 8.34 -6.61
C ALA A 340 -29.21 8.54 -5.18
N ARG A 341 -28.40 7.61 -4.64
CA ARG A 341 -27.82 7.77 -3.30
C ARG A 341 -26.77 8.88 -3.23
N LEU A 342 -26.00 9.13 -4.29
CA LEU A 342 -25.09 10.29 -4.35
C LEU A 342 -25.84 11.64 -4.42
N ALA A 343 -27.06 11.63 -4.99
CA ALA A 343 -27.95 12.78 -5.05
C ALA A 343 -28.75 13.03 -3.75
N ASP A 344 -28.71 12.12 -2.79
CA ASP A 344 -29.44 12.20 -1.52
C ASP A 344 -28.89 13.35 -0.64
N PRO A 345 -29.72 14.31 -0.19
CA PRO A 345 -29.27 15.42 0.67
C PRO A 345 -28.82 14.97 2.07
N ALA A 346 -29.21 13.76 2.54
CA ALA A 346 -28.69 13.21 3.79
C ALA A 346 -27.21 12.80 3.67
N VAL A 347 -26.78 12.39 2.46
CA VAL A 347 -25.40 12.06 2.15
C VAL A 347 -24.57 13.34 2.07
N ARG A 348 -23.57 13.44 2.95
CA ARG A 348 -22.71 14.63 3.13
C ARG A 348 -21.23 14.34 2.88
N ILE A 349 -20.86 13.06 2.91
CA ILE A 349 -19.51 12.56 2.62
C ILE A 349 -19.61 11.36 1.66
N VAL A 350 -18.74 11.32 0.66
CA VAL A 350 -18.40 10.10 -0.09
C VAL A 350 -16.96 9.75 0.25
N THR A 351 -16.71 8.51 0.66
CA THR A 351 -15.36 7.98 0.89
C THR A 351 -14.97 7.01 -0.24
N LEU A 352 -13.67 6.88 -0.54
CA LEU A 352 -13.21 6.04 -1.65
C LEU A 352 -12.03 5.16 -1.27
N THR A 353 -12.10 3.87 -1.61
CA THR A 353 -10.93 2.97 -1.72
C THR A 353 -10.99 2.22 -3.04
N ILE A 354 -10.64 2.92 -4.12
CA ILE A 354 -10.80 2.45 -5.52
C ILE A 354 -9.49 2.00 -6.17
N THR A 355 -8.38 1.99 -5.41
CA THR A 355 -6.98 1.80 -5.85
C THR A 355 -6.47 2.93 -6.74
N GLU A 356 -5.15 3.04 -6.85
CA GLU A 356 -4.44 4.03 -7.67
C GLU A 356 -4.93 4.02 -9.13
N LYS A 357 -5.22 2.83 -9.66
CA LYS A 357 -5.75 2.63 -11.02
C LYS A 357 -7.14 3.26 -11.21
N GLY A 358 -7.93 3.43 -10.15
CA GLY A 358 -9.26 4.04 -10.21
C GLY A 358 -9.27 5.54 -10.53
N TYR A 359 -8.12 6.22 -10.39
CA TYR A 359 -7.94 7.64 -10.71
C TYR A 359 -7.42 7.85 -12.14
N ALA A 360 -6.59 6.91 -12.64
CA ALA A 360 -5.92 7.00 -13.94
C ALA A 360 -6.89 6.98 -15.14
N ASP A 361 -7.97 6.20 -15.07
CA ASP A 361 -8.90 6.06 -16.20
C ASP A 361 -9.66 7.35 -16.53
N GLY A 362 -9.78 8.30 -15.57
CA GLY A 362 -10.21 9.69 -15.77
C GLY A 362 -11.63 9.95 -16.32
N VAL A 363 -12.32 8.94 -16.84
CA VAL A 363 -13.68 9.00 -17.43
C VAL A 363 -14.50 7.72 -17.20
N GLY A 364 -13.90 6.68 -16.61
CA GLY A 364 -14.56 5.39 -16.33
C GLY A 364 -14.83 5.13 -14.84
N GLY A 365 -15.55 4.04 -14.55
CA GLY A 365 -15.71 3.48 -13.21
C GLY A 365 -16.18 4.49 -12.15
N ALA A 366 -15.37 4.68 -11.11
CA ALA A 366 -15.66 5.56 -9.98
C ALA A 366 -15.91 7.01 -10.40
N ILE A 367 -15.07 7.55 -11.29
CA ILE A 367 -15.13 8.95 -11.73
C ILE A 367 -16.41 9.20 -12.53
N ALA A 368 -16.81 8.26 -13.38
CA ALA A 368 -18.08 8.34 -14.12
C ALA A 368 -19.29 8.38 -13.16
N LEU A 369 -19.35 7.44 -12.22
CA LEU A 369 -20.41 7.38 -11.20
C LEU A 369 -20.47 8.66 -10.35
N LEU A 370 -19.31 9.18 -9.93
CA LEU A 370 -19.26 10.45 -9.19
C LEU A 370 -19.87 11.59 -10.01
N LEU A 371 -19.46 11.78 -11.27
CA LEU A 371 -19.99 12.85 -12.10
C LEU A 371 -21.50 12.70 -12.39
N ASP A 372 -21.99 11.49 -12.59
CA ASP A 372 -23.42 11.21 -12.74
C ASP A 372 -24.20 11.51 -11.46
N GLY A 373 -23.65 11.10 -10.30
CA GLY A 373 -24.19 11.41 -8.98
C GLY A 373 -24.22 12.90 -8.69
N LEU A 374 -23.16 13.64 -9.06
CA LEU A 374 -23.08 15.10 -8.91
C LEU A 374 -24.08 15.82 -9.83
N ALA A 375 -24.23 15.38 -11.08
CA ALA A 375 -25.26 15.94 -11.98
C ALA A 375 -26.68 15.73 -11.42
N ALA A 376 -26.97 14.52 -10.89
CA ALA A 376 -28.23 14.24 -10.22
C ALA A 376 -28.40 15.07 -8.93
N ARG A 377 -27.33 15.30 -8.15
CA ARG A 377 -27.32 16.14 -6.94
C ARG A 377 -27.61 17.60 -7.25
N ILE A 378 -27.08 18.13 -8.36
CA ILE A 378 -27.39 19.48 -8.87
C ILE A 378 -28.88 19.58 -9.22
N ALA A 379 -29.42 18.61 -9.97
CA ALA A 379 -30.83 18.58 -10.32
C ALA A 379 -31.75 18.50 -9.09
N ALA A 380 -31.38 17.71 -8.09
CA ALA A 380 -32.07 17.59 -6.80
C ALA A 380 -31.84 18.77 -5.83
N ARG A 381 -30.94 19.72 -6.18
CA ARG A 381 -30.52 20.85 -5.32
C ARG A 381 -30.00 20.43 -3.94
N ALA A 382 -29.46 19.22 -3.82
CA ALA A 382 -29.14 18.55 -2.54
C ALA A 382 -27.87 19.08 -1.82
N GLY A 383 -27.43 20.31 -2.11
CA GLY A 383 -26.35 20.98 -1.39
C GLY A 383 -24.94 20.45 -1.68
N PRO A 384 -23.91 20.99 -1.00
CA PRO A 384 -22.51 20.62 -1.21
C PRO A 384 -22.21 19.19 -0.75
N LEU A 385 -21.01 18.69 -1.07
CA LEU A 385 -20.60 17.31 -0.78
C LEU A 385 -19.07 17.21 -0.58
N THR A 386 -18.62 16.40 0.39
CA THR A 386 -17.20 16.11 0.57
C THR A 386 -16.84 14.79 -0.10
N LEU A 387 -15.76 14.72 -0.88
CA LEU A 387 -15.23 13.51 -1.51
C LEU A 387 -13.86 13.19 -0.89
N LEU A 388 -13.85 12.22 0.02
CA LEU A 388 -12.75 11.88 0.91
C LEU A 388 -12.02 10.63 0.38
N SER A 389 -10.97 10.83 -0.41
CA SER A 389 -10.11 9.70 -0.83
C SER A 389 -9.45 9.06 0.39
N CYS A 390 -9.50 7.73 0.45
CA CYS A 390 -8.83 6.90 1.45
C CYS A 390 -7.89 5.87 0.78
N ASP A 391 -7.48 6.13 -0.47
CA ASP A 391 -6.46 5.34 -1.17
C ASP A 391 -5.05 5.80 -0.78
N ASN A 392 -4.07 4.90 -0.89
CA ASN A 392 -2.66 5.15 -0.52
C ASN A 392 -1.90 5.92 -1.64
N LEU A 393 -2.47 7.03 -2.08
CA LEU A 393 -1.84 8.01 -2.96
C LEU A 393 -1.36 9.21 -2.12
N SER A 394 -0.26 9.84 -2.51
CA SER A 394 0.10 11.16 -1.97
C SER A 394 -0.74 12.26 -2.59
N GLY A 395 -1.23 13.20 -1.78
CA GLY A 395 -2.14 14.24 -2.28
C GLY A 395 -3.41 13.65 -2.90
N ASN A 396 -4.00 12.64 -2.23
CA ASN A 396 -5.11 11.84 -2.78
C ASN A 396 -6.41 12.63 -2.99
N GLY A 397 -6.66 13.66 -2.18
CA GLY A 397 -7.76 14.61 -2.33
C GLY A 397 -7.53 15.59 -3.48
N ASP A 398 -6.32 16.15 -3.59
CA ASP A 398 -5.95 17.05 -4.68
C ASP A 398 -5.98 16.33 -6.04
N THR A 399 -5.45 15.10 -6.10
CA THR A 399 -5.54 14.19 -7.25
C THR A 399 -7.01 13.95 -7.66
N LEU A 400 -7.89 13.66 -6.69
CA LEU A 400 -9.32 13.46 -6.95
C LEU A 400 -9.99 14.73 -7.49
N ARG A 401 -9.68 15.91 -6.93
CA ARG A 401 -10.18 17.20 -7.39
C ARG A 401 -9.76 17.49 -8.83
N GLU A 402 -8.49 17.27 -9.16
CA GLU A 402 -7.97 17.46 -10.52
C GLU A 402 -8.67 16.52 -11.52
N VAL A 403 -8.70 15.21 -11.24
CA VAL A 403 -9.32 14.22 -12.12
C VAL A 403 -10.79 14.54 -12.37
N LEU A 404 -11.55 14.92 -11.33
CA LEU A 404 -12.95 15.33 -11.47
C LEU A 404 -13.13 16.61 -12.27
N ALA A 405 -12.29 17.64 -12.05
CA ALA A 405 -12.36 18.89 -12.78
C ALA A 405 -12.08 18.68 -14.29
N GLN A 406 -11.03 17.93 -14.63
CA GLN A 406 -10.73 17.57 -16.00
C GLN A 406 -11.86 16.74 -16.64
N ALA A 407 -12.42 15.78 -15.90
CA ALA A 407 -13.48 14.91 -16.40
C ALA A 407 -14.83 15.65 -16.59
N ALA A 408 -15.18 16.56 -15.69
CA ALA A 408 -16.32 17.46 -15.84
C ALA A 408 -16.15 18.39 -17.06
N ALA A 409 -14.95 18.97 -17.24
CA ALA A 409 -14.64 19.78 -18.41
C ALA A 409 -14.77 18.98 -19.74
N ARG A 410 -14.30 17.72 -19.77
CA ARG A 410 -14.45 16.81 -20.92
C ARG A 410 -15.92 16.49 -21.25
N ARG A 411 -16.84 16.52 -20.28
CA ARG A 411 -18.29 16.36 -20.51
C ARG A 411 -18.96 17.60 -21.12
N GLY A 412 -18.30 18.76 -21.10
CA GLY A 412 -18.86 20.02 -21.62
C GLY A 412 -19.95 20.67 -20.75
N ASP A 413 -20.31 20.06 -19.61
CA ASP A 413 -21.32 20.59 -18.69
C ASP A 413 -20.71 21.67 -17.78
N ARG A 414 -21.05 22.94 -18.06
CA ARG A 414 -20.60 24.10 -17.28
C ARG A 414 -21.17 24.13 -15.86
N ALA A 415 -22.39 23.62 -15.64
CA ALA A 415 -23.00 23.61 -14.32
C ALA A 415 -22.31 22.57 -13.42
N LEU A 416 -22.03 21.38 -13.97
CA LEU A 416 -21.26 20.34 -13.30
C LEU A 416 -19.81 20.79 -13.01
N ALA A 417 -19.13 21.40 -13.98
CA ALA A 417 -17.77 21.91 -13.78
C ALA A 417 -17.70 23.01 -12.70
N GLY A 418 -18.64 23.96 -12.70
CA GLY A 418 -18.75 24.97 -11.64
C GLY A 418 -19.05 24.35 -10.28
N PHE A 419 -19.95 23.36 -10.21
CA PHE A 419 -20.26 22.66 -8.97
C PHE A 419 -19.05 21.90 -8.39
N VAL A 420 -18.26 21.22 -9.23
CA VAL A 420 -17.01 20.56 -8.81
C VAL A 420 -15.98 21.58 -8.30
N ALA A 421 -15.89 22.77 -8.91
CA ALA A 421 -14.98 23.81 -8.45
C ALA A 421 -15.41 24.44 -7.11
N GLU A 422 -16.70 24.78 -6.97
CA GLU A 422 -17.20 25.66 -5.92
C GLU A 422 -17.89 24.95 -4.74
N ARG A 423 -18.41 23.74 -4.94
CA ARG A 423 -19.34 23.06 -3.99
C ARG A 423 -18.88 21.69 -3.53
N ILE A 424 -17.74 21.22 -4.05
CA ILE A 424 -17.09 19.98 -3.66
C ILE A 424 -15.82 20.29 -2.87
N GLU A 425 -15.63 19.57 -1.77
CA GLU A 425 -14.35 19.50 -1.08
C GLU A 425 -13.69 18.13 -1.22
N CYS A 426 -12.39 18.13 -1.47
CA CYS A 426 -11.57 16.93 -1.58
C CYS A 426 -10.35 17.03 -0.63
N PRO A 427 -10.55 16.97 0.70
CA PRO A 427 -9.43 16.94 1.65
C PRO A 427 -8.56 15.70 1.45
N ASN A 428 -7.24 15.86 1.58
CA ASN A 428 -6.28 14.78 1.58
C ASN A 428 -6.38 13.95 2.88
N THR A 429 -6.04 12.67 2.80
CA THR A 429 -5.96 11.78 3.96
C THR A 429 -4.73 10.88 3.96
N MET A 430 -4.18 10.64 5.14
CA MET A 430 -3.27 9.53 5.39
C MET A 430 -4.01 8.47 6.21
N VAL A 431 -4.11 7.26 5.65
CA VAL A 431 -4.74 6.09 6.28
C VAL A 431 -3.69 5.02 6.55
N ASP A 432 -3.70 4.39 7.72
CA ASP A 432 -2.76 3.32 8.06
C ASP A 432 -3.40 2.27 8.97
N ARG A 433 -3.48 1.04 8.44
CA ARG A 433 -3.88 -0.19 9.15
C ARG A 433 -3.51 -1.41 8.28
N ILE A 434 -2.88 -2.42 8.85
CA ILE A 434 -2.59 -3.69 8.18
C ILE A 434 -3.86 -4.55 8.19
N VAL A 435 -4.30 -4.93 6.98
CA VAL A 435 -5.54 -5.68 6.75
C VAL A 435 -5.25 -6.76 5.70
N PRO A 436 -5.00 -8.02 6.10
CA PRO A 436 -4.81 -9.12 5.17
C PRO A 436 -6.05 -9.41 4.30
N ALA A 437 -5.86 -10.24 3.27
CA ALA A 437 -6.96 -10.82 2.52
C ALA A 437 -7.69 -11.86 3.38
N THR A 438 -9.02 -11.89 3.33
CA THR A 438 -9.83 -12.85 4.09
C THR A 438 -9.67 -14.26 3.52
N GLY A 439 -9.34 -15.23 4.36
CA GLY A 439 -9.30 -16.66 4.05
C GLY A 439 -10.28 -17.48 4.91
N GLN A 440 -10.36 -18.79 4.66
CA GLN A 440 -11.27 -19.69 5.39
C GLN A 440 -11.03 -19.69 6.91
N ALA A 441 -9.76 -19.64 7.33
CA ALA A 441 -9.40 -19.57 8.76
C ALA A 441 -9.99 -18.33 9.47
N ASP A 442 -10.21 -17.21 8.76
CA ASP A 442 -10.86 -16.03 9.34
C ASP A 442 -12.37 -16.24 9.49
N ILE A 443 -12.99 -17.02 8.59
CA ILE A 443 -14.42 -17.42 8.67
C ILE A 443 -14.62 -18.38 9.85
N ASP A 444 -13.75 -19.37 9.98
CA ASP A 444 -13.81 -20.37 11.06
C ASP A 444 -13.54 -19.71 12.43
N GLU A 445 -12.59 -18.76 12.52
CA GLU A 445 -12.32 -18.00 13.74
C GLU A 445 -13.47 -17.05 14.09
N ALA A 446 -14.09 -16.37 13.10
CA ALA A 446 -15.27 -15.54 13.34
C ALA A 446 -16.44 -16.36 13.90
N LEU A 447 -16.71 -17.55 13.33
CA LEU A 447 -17.71 -18.47 13.85
C LEU A 447 -17.39 -18.94 15.27
N ALA A 448 -16.16 -19.33 15.55
CA ALA A 448 -15.73 -19.81 16.87
C ALA A 448 -15.84 -18.72 17.96
N LEU A 449 -15.50 -17.46 17.64
CA LEU A 449 -15.52 -16.36 18.61
C LEU A 449 -16.91 -15.72 18.81
N THR A 450 -17.79 -15.78 17.82
CA THR A 450 -19.09 -15.09 17.86
C THR A 450 -20.30 -16.02 18.00
N GLY A 451 -20.17 -17.29 17.60
CA GLY A 451 -21.29 -18.22 17.41
C GLY A 451 -22.10 -17.96 16.14
N LEU A 452 -21.68 -17.03 15.27
CA LEU A 452 -22.35 -16.65 14.03
C LEU A 452 -21.56 -17.08 12.80
N ALA A 453 -22.24 -17.68 11.83
CA ALA A 453 -21.67 -17.84 10.49
C ALA A 453 -21.55 -16.45 9.83
N ASP A 454 -20.34 -16.09 9.42
CA ASP A 454 -20.06 -14.84 8.68
C ASP A 454 -19.45 -15.16 7.32
N ALA A 455 -20.12 -14.79 6.23
CA ALA A 455 -19.64 -15.03 4.88
C ALA A 455 -18.47 -14.11 4.45
N CYS A 456 -18.15 -13.08 5.24
CA CYS A 456 -17.21 -12.04 4.88
C CYS A 456 -16.52 -11.34 6.08
N PRO A 457 -15.99 -12.02 7.10
CA PRO A 457 -15.26 -11.34 8.17
C PRO A 457 -14.01 -10.62 7.61
N VAL A 458 -13.46 -9.71 8.41
CA VAL A 458 -12.20 -9.03 8.08
C VAL A 458 -11.26 -9.00 9.28
N ALA A 459 -10.05 -9.54 9.07
CA ALA A 459 -9.00 -9.57 10.07
C ALA A 459 -8.03 -8.38 9.92
N THR A 460 -7.50 -7.91 11.05
CA THR A 460 -6.62 -6.73 11.10
C THR A 460 -5.83 -6.63 12.40
N GLU A 461 -4.77 -5.82 12.40
CA GLU A 461 -4.00 -5.45 13.59
C GLU A 461 -4.79 -4.52 14.55
N PRO A 462 -4.35 -4.33 15.81
CA PRO A 462 -5.01 -3.43 16.75
C PRO A 462 -4.75 -1.95 16.45
N PHE A 463 -3.59 -1.66 15.85
CA PHE A 463 -3.23 -0.33 15.39
C PHE A 463 -4.19 0.16 14.30
N THR A 464 -4.55 1.43 14.36
CA THR A 464 -5.28 2.12 13.30
C THR A 464 -4.95 3.61 13.41
N GLN A 465 -4.70 4.25 12.27
CA GLN A 465 -4.48 5.67 12.18
C GLN A 465 -5.21 6.25 10.97
N TRP A 466 -5.80 7.42 11.16
CA TRP A 466 -6.38 8.23 10.10
C TRP A 466 -6.01 9.69 10.40
N VAL A 467 -5.40 10.36 9.43
CA VAL A 467 -5.11 11.78 9.46
C VAL A 467 -5.85 12.41 8.29
N ILE A 468 -6.57 13.49 8.52
CA ILE A 468 -7.46 14.13 7.53
C ILE A 468 -7.25 15.64 7.59
N GLU A 469 -7.17 16.30 6.43
CA GLU A 469 -7.28 17.76 6.39
C GLU A 469 -8.70 18.21 6.76
N ASP A 470 -8.86 19.14 7.70
CA ASP A 470 -10.18 19.53 8.21
C ASP A 470 -10.93 20.50 7.26
N ARG A 471 -11.23 20.04 6.04
CA ARG A 471 -11.93 20.76 4.97
C ARG A 471 -13.14 19.94 4.51
N PHE A 472 -14.31 20.19 5.12
CA PHE A 472 -15.55 19.44 4.85
C PHE A 472 -16.67 20.37 4.40
N ALA A 473 -17.30 20.05 3.27
CA ALA A 473 -18.27 20.93 2.63
C ALA A 473 -19.66 20.94 3.31
N ALA A 474 -19.98 19.91 4.11
CA ALA A 474 -21.29 19.68 4.71
C ALA A 474 -21.22 19.07 6.12
N GLY A 475 -20.17 19.40 6.87
CA GLY A 475 -19.89 18.79 8.19
C GLY A 475 -19.36 17.35 8.11
N ARG A 476 -19.08 16.76 9.27
CA ARG A 476 -18.49 15.42 9.44
C ARG A 476 -18.81 14.84 10.83
N PRO A 477 -18.59 13.54 11.06
CA PRO A 477 -18.64 12.98 12.41
C PRO A 477 -17.56 13.56 13.32
N ASP A 478 -17.73 13.42 14.65
CA ASP A 478 -16.66 13.68 15.62
C ASP A 478 -15.70 12.49 15.73
N TRP A 479 -15.08 12.14 14.60
CA TRP A 479 -14.06 11.11 14.55
C TRP A 479 -12.80 11.46 15.36
N ALA A 480 -12.62 12.71 15.80
CA ALA A 480 -11.50 13.14 16.63
C ALA A 480 -11.53 12.44 18.01
N ARG A 481 -12.73 12.27 18.56
CA ARG A 481 -13.03 11.50 19.77
C ARG A 481 -12.52 10.05 19.71
N ASP A 482 -12.54 9.44 18.53
CA ASP A 482 -12.10 8.06 18.29
C ASP A 482 -10.65 7.93 17.80
N GLY A 483 -9.92 9.06 17.71
CA GLY A 483 -8.48 9.11 17.45
C GLY A 483 -8.09 9.51 16.03
N VAL A 484 -9.02 10.00 15.21
CA VAL A 484 -8.68 10.61 13.92
C VAL A 484 -8.02 11.98 14.13
N ALA A 485 -6.87 12.19 13.52
CA ALA A 485 -6.14 13.45 13.61
C ALA A 485 -6.58 14.41 12.50
N PHE A 486 -7.36 15.42 12.87
CA PHE A 486 -7.67 16.53 11.98
C PHE A 486 -6.54 17.55 11.98
N VAL A 487 -6.04 17.87 10.78
CA VAL A 487 -4.85 18.71 10.57
C VAL A 487 -5.10 19.75 9.48
N ARG A 488 -4.16 20.67 9.28
CA ARG A 488 -4.21 21.65 8.18
C ARG A 488 -3.59 21.11 6.89
N ASP A 489 -2.57 20.27 7.02
CA ASP A 489 -1.81 19.65 5.94
C ASP A 489 -1.46 18.21 6.38
N VAL A 490 -1.70 17.26 5.47
CA VAL A 490 -1.49 15.82 5.65
C VAL A 490 -0.13 15.36 5.12
N ALA A 491 0.52 16.11 4.24
CA ALA A 491 1.77 15.71 3.57
C ALA A 491 2.92 15.33 4.53
N PRO A 492 3.13 15.99 5.70
CA PRO A 492 4.10 15.54 6.69
C PRO A 492 3.85 14.11 7.21
N PHE A 493 2.58 13.74 7.39
CA PHE A 493 2.17 12.44 7.91
C PHE A 493 2.25 11.34 6.85
N GLU A 494 1.90 11.66 5.60
CA GLU A 494 2.18 10.79 4.44
C GLU A 494 3.68 10.51 4.32
N ALA A 495 4.52 11.55 4.37
CA ALA A 495 5.97 11.41 4.28
C ALA A 495 6.52 10.53 5.41
N MET A 496 6.03 10.70 6.65
CA MET A 496 6.40 9.85 7.78
C MET A 496 6.01 8.38 7.57
N LYS A 497 4.77 8.09 7.16
CA LYS A 497 4.32 6.72 6.87
C LYS A 497 5.12 6.11 5.70
N LEU A 498 5.26 6.83 4.60
CA LEU A 498 5.90 6.35 3.38
C LEU A 498 7.40 6.06 3.60
N ARG A 499 8.09 6.92 4.36
CA ARG A 499 9.52 6.74 4.64
C ARG A 499 9.81 5.81 5.80
N LEU A 500 8.99 5.73 6.86
CA LEU A 500 9.30 4.87 8.00
C LEU A 500 8.65 3.49 7.86
N LEU A 501 7.34 3.40 7.62
CA LEU A 501 6.63 2.13 7.49
C LEU A 501 6.93 1.46 6.15
N ASN A 502 6.61 2.13 5.04
CA ASN A 502 6.63 1.50 3.73
C ASN A 502 8.06 1.18 3.25
N ALA A 503 9.04 2.05 3.51
CA ALA A 503 10.45 1.77 3.21
C ALA A 503 11.01 0.56 3.98
N ALA A 504 10.71 0.45 5.28
CA ALA A 504 11.16 -0.67 6.12
C ALA A 504 10.49 -1.98 5.71
N HIS A 505 9.18 -1.99 5.42
CA HIS A 505 8.51 -3.15 4.84
C HIS A 505 9.20 -3.63 3.55
N SER A 506 9.52 -2.72 2.62
CA SER A 506 10.25 -3.09 1.40
C SER A 506 11.63 -3.66 1.70
N ALA A 507 12.40 -3.04 2.60
CA ALA A 507 13.75 -3.50 2.90
C ALA A 507 13.76 -4.87 3.61
N LEU A 508 12.85 -5.08 4.58
CA LEU A 508 12.60 -6.37 5.21
C LEU A 508 12.19 -7.44 4.18
N ALA A 509 11.39 -7.10 3.17
CA ALA A 509 10.99 -8.05 2.14
C ALA A 509 12.16 -8.48 1.23
N TYR A 510 12.97 -7.53 0.75
CA TYR A 510 14.05 -7.83 -0.18
C TYR A 510 15.31 -8.40 0.47
N LEU A 511 15.49 -8.23 1.78
CA LEU A 511 16.54 -8.89 2.56
C LEU A 511 16.05 -10.20 3.19
N GLY A 512 14.82 -10.23 3.72
CA GLY A 512 14.26 -11.39 4.41
C GLY A 512 13.92 -12.56 3.48
N VAL A 513 13.36 -12.32 2.28
CA VAL A 513 13.04 -13.44 1.37
C VAL A 513 14.29 -14.22 0.94
N PRO A 514 15.41 -13.58 0.52
CA PRO A 514 16.66 -14.31 0.28
C PRO A 514 17.27 -14.97 1.51
N ALA A 515 16.94 -14.52 2.72
CA ALA A 515 17.39 -15.13 3.98
C ALA A 515 16.51 -16.31 4.46
N GLY A 516 15.55 -16.77 3.63
CA GLY A 516 14.62 -17.84 3.95
C GLY A 516 13.51 -17.47 4.94
N LEU A 517 13.16 -16.18 5.07
CA LEU A 517 12.14 -15.69 5.99
C LEU A 517 10.83 -15.39 5.25
N ASP A 518 9.71 -15.97 5.70
CA ASP A 518 8.42 -15.88 4.98
C ASP A 518 7.58 -14.65 5.36
N THR A 519 7.66 -14.19 6.61
CA THR A 519 6.75 -13.16 7.17
C THR A 519 7.48 -12.04 7.92
N VAL A 520 6.82 -10.88 8.05
CA VAL A 520 7.37 -9.68 8.69
C VAL A 520 7.75 -9.92 10.15
N ASP A 521 6.96 -10.69 10.91
CA ASP A 521 7.25 -11.02 12.31
C ASP A 521 8.54 -11.82 12.45
N ARG A 522 8.79 -12.78 11.55
CA ARG A 522 10.03 -13.56 11.52
C ARG A 522 11.22 -12.71 11.09
N ALA A 523 11.02 -11.77 10.17
CA ALA A 523 12.07 -10.87 9.72
C ALA A 523 12.46 -9.81 10.76
N ILE A 524 11.52 -9.29 11.57
CA ILE A 524 11.84 -8.32 12.63
C ILE A 524 12.24 -8.97 13.96
N ALA A 525 11.95 -10.26 14.14
CA ALA A 525 12.48 -11.07 15.24
C ALA A 525 13.97 -11.41 15.04
N ASP A 526 14.47 -11.37 13.80
CA ASP A 526 15.88 -11.55 13.48
C ASP A 526 16.70 -10.31 13.91
N PRO A 527 17.71 -10.45 14.81
CA PRO A 527 18.46 -9.32 15.35
C PRO A 527 19.19 -8.49 14.30
N ALA A 528 19.71 -9.11 13.24
CA ALA A 528 20.49 -8.42 12.21
C ALA A 528 19.58 -7.55 11.33
N LEU A 529 18.44 -8.10 10.90
CA LEU A 529 17.41 -7.36 10.15
C LEU A 529 16.75 -6.25 10.98
N ARG A 530 16.47 -6.52 12.27
CA ARG A 530 15.95 -5.50 13.18
C ARG A 530 16.93 -4.36 13.40
N GLY A 531 18.19 -4.68 13.72
CA GLY A 531 19.24 -3.69 13.88
C GLY A 531 19.40 -2.85 12.62
N PHE A 532 19.37 -3.48 11.44
CA PHE A 532 19.39 -2.79 10.15
C PHE A 532 18.19 -1.82 9.97
N VAL A 533 16.96 -2.23 10.26
CA VAL A 533 15.78 -1.34 10.17
C VAL A 533 15.91 -0.15 11.12
N GLU A 534 16.36 -0.38 12.36
CA GLU A 534 16.58 0.67 13.35
C GLU A 534 17.70 1.66 12.92
N ARG A 535 18.79 1.17 12.30
CA ARG A 535 19.81 2.02 11.63
C ARG A 535 19.21 2.83 10.49
N MET A 536 18.50 2.17 9.58
CA MET A 536 17.92 2.80 8.38
C MET A 536 16.96 3.94 8.72
N TRP A 537 16.12 3.76 9.76
CA TRP A 537 15.28 4.84 10.28
C TRP A 537 16.10 6.00 10.84
N ARG A 538 17.10 5.71 11.68
CA ARG A 538 17.89 6.72 12.38
C ARG A 538 18.76 7.56 11.44
N GLU A 539 19.43 6.92 10.49
CA GLU A 539 20.52 7.51 9.71
C GLU A 539 20.04 8.09 8.37
N ASP A 540 19.25 7.34 7.60
CA ASP A 540 18.90 7.75 6.23
C ASP A 540 17.50 8.36 6.09
N LEU A 541 16.54 7.99 6.95
CA LEU A 541 15.12 8.28 6.72
C LEU A 541 14.56 9.38 7.63
N ALA A 542 14.76 9.30 8.93
CA ALA A 542 14.24 10.26 9.90
C ALA A 542 14.83 11.68 9.76
N PRO A 543 16.14 11.89 9.50
CA PRO A 543 16.70 13.24 9.40
C PRO A 543 16.07 14.09 8.28
N GLY A 544 15.64 13.46 7.19
CA GLY A 544 14.99 14.13 6.07
C GLY A 544 13.49 14.42 6.26
N LEU A 545 12.86 14.03 7.38
CA LEU A 545 11.42 14.23 7.59
C LEU A 545 11.06 15.71 7.87
N PRO A 546 9.84 16.15 7.49
CA PRO A 546 9.33 17.48 7.82
C PRO A 546 9.29 17.71 9.34
N ALA A 547 9.49 18.97 9.76
CA ALA A 547 9.67 19.32 11.17
C ALA A 547 8.44 18.97 12.04
N GLU A 548 7.26 19.10 11.45
CA GLU A 548 5.93 18.90 12.04
C GLU A 548 5.71 17.50 12.61
N VAL A 549 6.47 16.51 12.14
CA VAL A 549 6.34 15.09 12.54
C VAL A 549 7.56 14.56 13.29
N ARG A 550 8.66 15.31 13.40
CA ARG A 550 9.92 14.82 14.02
C ARG A 550 9.74 14.32 15.45
N ASP A 551 8.99 15.06 16.26
CA ASP A 551 8.71 14.70 17.66
C ASP A 551 7.90 13.38 17.79
N ALA A 552 7.14 13.02 16.75
CA ALA A 552 6.37 11.78 16.71
C ALA A 552 7.22 10.56 16.30
N VAL A 553 8.34 10.76 15.59
CA VAL A 553 9.15 9.67 15.00
C VAL A 553 9.57 8.60 16.01
N PRO A 554 10.10 8.91 17.22
CA PRO A 554 10.50 7.87 18.16
C PRO A 554 9.31 7.02 18.66
N GLY A 555 8.13 7.63 18.79
CA GLY A 555 6.89 6.92 19.13
C GLY A 555 6.38 6.07 17.98
N TYR A 556 6.43 6.60 16.76
CA TYR A 556 6.02 5.91 15.54
C TYR A 556 6.91 4.69 15.27
N CYS A 557 8.24 4.81 15.30
CA CYS A 557 9.16 3.68 15.13
C CYS A 557 8.95 2.57 16.17
N ARG A 558 8.69 2.90 17.46
CA ARG A 558 8.34 1.89 18.47
C ARG A 558 7.03 1.18 18.14
N ALA A 559 6.01 1.91 17.68
CA ALA A 559 4.77 1.31 17.23
C ALA A 559 4.99 0.41 16.00
N LEU A 560 5.82 0.82 15.03
CA LEU A 560 6.17 0.00 13.87
C LEU A 560 6.86 -1.31 14.27
N LEU A 561 7.80 -1.31 15.21
CA LEU A 561 8.44 -2.54 15.68
C LEU A 561 7.43 -3.51 16.32
N ALA A 562 6.51 -3.01 17.15
CA ALA A 562 5.46 -3.84 17.73
C ALA A 562 4.50 -4.41 16.66
N ARG A 563 4.09 -3.58 15.69
CA ARG A 563 3.23 -3.99 14.56
C ARG A 563 3.89 -5.01 13.65
N PHE A 564 5.16 -4.79 13.30
CA PHE A 564 5.96 -5.73 12.51
C PHE A 564 6.13 -7.06 13.25
N GLY A 565 6.30 -7.01 14.57
CA GLY A 565 6.47 -8.20 15.43
C GLY A 565 5.18 -8.99 15.70
N ASN A 566 4.04 -8.64 15.10
CA ASN A 566 2.77 -9.31 15.34
C ASN A 566 2.60 -10.56 14.45
N PRO A 567 2.74 -11.79 15.00
CA PRO A 567 2.70 -13.02 14.21
C PRO A 567 1.30 -13.36 13.71
N ALA A 568 0.25 -12.85 14.38
CA ALA A 568 -1.14 -13.20 14.09
C ALA A 568 -1.67 -12.59 12.77
N LEU A 569 -0.89 -11.70 12.14
CA LEU A 569 -1.22 -11.11 10.83
C LEU A 569 -0.72 -11.97 9.66
N GLY A 570 0.28 -12.83 9.86
CA GLY A 570 0.86 -13.67 8.80
C GLY A 570 1.35 -12.88 7.58
N HIS A 571 1.80 -11.63 7.76
CA HIS A 571 2.06 -10.71 6.65
C HIS A 571 3.29 -11.17 5.84
N ARG A 572 3.05 -11.73 4.66
CA ARG A 572 4.10 -12.41 3.85
C ARG A 572 5.03 -11.42 3.16
N LEU A 573 6.34 -11.61 3.34
CA LEU A 573 7.38 -10.80 2.69
C LEU A 573 7.28 -10.85 1.16
N ARG A 574 7.02 -12.03 0.59
CA ARG A 574 6.83 -12.18 -0.86
C ARG A 574 5.69 -11.32 -1.41
N GLN A 575 4.61 -11.10 -0.65
CA GLN A 575 3.50 -10.22 -1.04
C GLN A 575 3.90 -8.74 -0.96
N ILE A 576 4.73 -8.35 0.01
CA ILE A 576 5.28 -7.00 0.12
C ILE A 576 6.25 -6.70 -1.04
N ALA A 577 7.01 -7.70 -1.48
CA ALA A 577 8.04 -7.61 -2.52
C ALA A 577 7.52 -7.32 -3.94
N ILE A 578 6.27 -7.66 -4.25
CA ILE A 578 5.58 -7.43 -5.54
C ILE A 578 5.71 -5.94 -5.96
N ASP A 579 5.73 -5.62 -7.25
CA ASP A 579 5.77 -4.23 -7.76
C ASP A 579 6.92 -3.37 -7.18
N GLY A 580 8.10 -3.96 -6.97
CA GLY A 580 9.27 -3.26 -6.43
C GLY A 580 9.71 -2.06 -7.25
N SER A 581 9.63 -2.15 -8.58
CA SER A 581 9.93 -1.06 -9.51
C SER A 581 9.03 0.17 -9.31
N GLN A 582 7.80 -0.03 -8.84
CA GLN A 582 6.84 1.05 -8.55
C GLN A 582 7.00 1.58 -7.12
N LYS A 583 7.39 0.70 -6.18
CA LYS A 583 7.52 1.01 -4.75
C LYS A 583 8.81 1.77 -4.42
N ILE A 584 9.95 1.39 -5.01
CA ILE A 584 11.27 1.96 -4.71
C ILE A 584 11.38 3.47 -5.01
N PRO A 585 10.89 3.99 -6.17
CA PRO A 585 10.96 5.41 -6.50
C PRO A 585 10.28 6.32 -5.48
N MET A 586 9.23 5.83 -4.82
CA MET A 586 8.47 6.59 -3.81
C MET A 586 9.01 6.37 -2.38
N ARG A 587 9.50 5.16 -2.06
CA ARG A 587 9.87 4.77 -0.69
C ARG A 587 11.29 5.12 -0.29
N TRP A 588 12.25 5.04 -1.21
CA TRP A 588 13.68 5.15 -0.89
C TRP A 588 14.35 6.34 -1.59
N LEU A 589 14.10 6.50 -2.90
CA LEU A 589 14.84 7.47 -3.71
C LEU A 589 14.68 8.94 -3.30
N PRO A 590 13.56 9.42 -2.71
CA PRO A 590 13.46 10.80 -2.24
C PRO A 590 14.41 11.10 -1.07
N ALA A 591 14.58 10.13 -0.15
CA ALA A 591 15.54 10.24 0.95
C ALA A 591 16.97 10.11 0.44
N ALA A 592 17.22 9.17 -0.47
CA ALA A 592 18.55 8.99 -1.05
C ALA A 592 19.04 10.24 -1.81
N ARG A 593 18.17 10.84 -2.63
CA ARG A 593 18.40 12.11 -3.32
C ARG A 593 18.72 13.24 -2.35
N ALA A 594 17.96 13.35 -1.26
CA ALA A 594 18.19 14.40 -0.25
C ALA A 594 19.55 14.25 0.45
N ALA A 595 19.98 13.02 0.75
CA ALA A 595 21.31 12.76 1.32
C ALA A 595 22.44 13.08 0.31
N LEU A 596 22.30 12.61 -0.94
CA LEU A 596 23.30 12.82 -1.99
C LEU A 596 23.47 14.32 -2.34
N ALA A 597 22.38 15.10 -2.34
CA ALA A 597 22.43 16.55 -2.51
C ALA A 597 23.17 17.29 -1.37
N GLN A 598 23.34 16.65 -0.21
CA GLN A 598 24.13 17.14 0.93
C GLN A 598 25.55 16.55 0.96
N GLY A 599 25.96 15.81 -0.09
CA GLY A 599 27.26 15.15 -0.16
C GLY A 599 27.38 13.85 0.66
N ALA A 600 26.28 13.36 1.25
CA ALA A 600 26.25 12.13 2.03
C ALA A 600 25.75 10.95 1.20
N VAL A 601 26.42 9.79 1.30
CA VAL A 601 25.92 8.55 0.69
C VAL A 601 25.01 7.82 1.70
N PRO A 602 23.73 7.58 1.39
CA PRO A 602 22.77 6.96 2.31
C PRO A 602 23.05 5.46 2.43
N ASP A 603 23.64 5.05 3.54
CA ASP A 603 24.28 3.73 3.62
C ASP A 603 23.28 2.58 3.73
N ALA A 604 22.28 2.74 4.60
CA ALA A 604 21.26 1.72 4.81
C ALA A 604 20.31 1.60 3.62
N LEU A 605 20.07 2.69 2.88
CA LEU A 605 19.37 2.64 1.59
C LEU A 605 20.22 1.97 0.50
N ALA A 606 21.56 2.12 0.52
CA ALA A 606 22.43 1.37 -0.37
C ALA A 606 22.37 -0.15 -0.09
N VAL A 607 22.29 -0.57 1.18
CA VAL A 607 21.98 -1.95 1.57
C VAL A 607 20.61 -2.40 1.05
N ALA A 608 19.56 -1.60 1.26
CA ALA A 608 18.19 -1.95 0.84
C ALA A 608 18.09 -2.14 -0.69
N ILE A 609 18.73 -1.26 -1.48
CA ILE A 609 18.81 -1.36 -2.93
C ILE A 609 19.64 -2.59 -3.35
N ALA A 610 20.76 -2.87 -2.69
CA ALA A 610 21.54 -4.09 -2.93
C ALA A 610 20.74 -5.37 -2.64
N GLY A 611 19.92 -5.37 -1.58
CA GLY A 611 18.96 -6.42 -1.27
C GLY A 611 17.92 -6.62 -2.37
N TRP A 612 17.36 -5.54 -2.93
CA TRP A 612 16.45 -5.65 -4.09
C TRP A 612 17.14 -6.22 -5.34
N ILE A 613 18.37 -5.80 -5.64
CA ILE A 613 19.15 -6.33 -6.79
C ILE A 613 19.48 -7.82 -6.60
N ARG A 614 19.73 -8.25 -5.36
CA ARG A 614 19.84 -9.67 -4.99
C ARG A 614 18.51 -10.40 -5.21
N PHE A 615 17.40 -9.83 -4.71
CA PHE A 615 16.06 -10.40 -4.83
C PHE A 615 15.62 -10.60 -6.30
N LEU A 616 15.94 -9.65 -7.19
CA LEU A 616 15.72 -9.77 -8.63
C LEU A 616 16.45 -10.96 -9.28
N GLY A 617 17.42 -11.56 -8.60
CA GLY A 617 18.06 -12.80 -9.03
C GLY A 617 17.18 -14.06 -8.94
N GLY A 618 16.00 -13.99 -8.32
CA GLY A 618 15.03 -15.10 -8.28
C GLY A 618 15.47 -16.32 -7.49
N ARG A 619 16.51 -16.19 -6.66
CA ARG A 619 17.09 -17.26 -5.83
C ARG A 619 17.60 -16.72 -4.49
N GLY A 620 17.42 -17.48 -3.42
CA GLY A 620 17.88 -17.14 -2.08
C GLY A 620 19.03 -17.99 -1.56
N GLU A 621 19.32 -17.85 -0.27
CA GLU A 621 20.51 -18.39 0.41
C GLU A 621 20.44 -19.90 0.64
N GLY A 622 19.23 -20.47 0.76
CA GLY A 622 18.99 -21.91 0.79
C GLY A 622 18.89 -22.55 -0.60
N GLY A 623 19.03 -21.77 -1.68
CA GLY A 623 18.86 -22.22 -3.07
C GLY A 623 17.41 -22.24 -3.56
N GLU A 624 16.45 -21.86 -2.71
CA GLU A 624 15.04 -21.71 -3.06
C GLU A 624 14.85 -20.65 -4.15
N ALA A 625 13.91 -20.89 -5.07
CA ALA A 625 13.68 -20.05 -6.23
C ALA A 625 12.32 -19.34 -6.19
N TRP A 626 12.19 -18.24 -6.94
CA TRP A 626 10.93 -17.51 -7.13
C TRP A 626 10.88 -16.73 -8.44
N THR A 627 9.67 -16.48 -8.90
CA THR A 627 9.37 -15.56 -10.00
C THR A 627 9.30 -14.13 -9.47
N ILE A 628 9.75 -13.15 -10.26
CA ILE A 628 9.58 -11.73 -9.96
C ILE A 628 8.19 -11.29 -10.44
N ASP A 629 7.34 -10.89 -9.51
CA ASP A 629 6.02 -10.30 -9.79
C ASP A 629 6.14 -8.77 -9.76
N ASP A 630 6.33 -8.19 -10.94
CA ASP A 630 6.60 -6.76 -11.13
C ASP A 630 6.26 -6.35 -12.59
N PRO A 631 5.62 -5.20 -12.84
CA PRO A 631 5.27 -4.76 -14.20
C PRO A 631 6.48 -4.55 -15.12
N LEU A 632 7.68 -4.32 -14.55
CA LEU A 632 8.94 -4.15 -15.28
C LEU A 632 9.84 -5.41 -15.18
N ALA A 633 9.34 -6.54 -14.67
CA ALA A 633 10.12 -7.77 -14.47
C ALA A 633 10.88 -8.21 -15.73
N ALA A 634 10.22 -8.20 -16.91
CA ALA A 634 10.84 -8.60 -18.17
C ALA A 634 11.98 -7.67 -18.61
N ALA A 635 11.82 -6.35 -18.42
CA ALA A 635 12.84 -5.36 -18.75
C ALA A 635 14.04 -5.45 -17.79
N LEU A 636 13.79 -5.68 -16.49
CA LEU A 636 14.83 -5.89 -15.49
C LEU A 636 15.60 -7.19 -15.74
N ALA A 637 14.91 -8.29 -16.08
CA ALA A 637 15.52 -9.57 -16.43
C ALA A 637 16.43 -9.43 -17.66
N GLN A 638 15.95 -8.82 -18.75
CA GLN A 638 16.75 -8.61 -19.97
C GLN A 638 18.05 -7.83 -19.69
N ARG A 639 18.02 -6.85 -18.78
CA ARG A 639 19.21 -6.08 -18.37
C ARG A 639 20.18 -6.88 -17.52
N LEU A 640 19.68 -7.73 -16.62
CA LEU A 640 20.50 -8.66 -15.83
C LEU A 640 21.15 -9.74 -16.71
N ASP A 641 20.42 -10.27 -17.69
CA ASP A 641 20.93 -11.25 -18.66
C ASP A 641 22.02 -10.64 -19.54
N ALA A 642 21.82 -9.41 -20.04
CA ALA A 642 22.83 -8.69 -20.81
C ALA A 642 24.10 -8.41 -19.99
N ALA A 643 23.96 -8.08 -18.70
CA ALA A 643 25.09 -7.87 -17.79
C ALA A 643 25.90 -9.15 -17.50
N PHE A 644 25.24 -10.31 -17.56
CA PHE A 644 25.87 -11.63 -17.45
C PHE A 644 26.53 -12.07 -18.77
N ALA A 645 25.88 -11.84 -19.90
CA ALA A 645 26.39 -12.17 -21.23
C ALA A 645 27.57 -11.30 -21.69
N ALA A 646 27.75 -10.12 -21.09
CA ALA A 646 28.92 -9.27 -21.28
C ALA A 646 30.19 -9.93 -20.70
N ASP A 647 30.83 -10.74 -21.54
CA ASP A 647 32.17 -11.34 -21.43
C ASP A 647 32.39 -12.28 -20.23
N SER A 648 31.79 -13.49 -20.36
CA SER A 648 31.79 -14.55 -19.34
C SER A 648 33.07 -15.41 -19.29
N LEU A 649 34.07 -15.13 -20.13
CA LEU A 649 35.28 -15.98 -20.25
C LEU A 649 36.53 -15.43 -19.55
N ALA A 650 36.54 -14.15 -19.12
CA ALA A 650 37.73 -13.51 -18.56
C ALA A 650 37.52 -12.68 -17.27
N THR A 651 36.30 -12.50 -16.77
CA THR A 651 36.04 -11.66 -15.59
C THR A 651 35.61 -12.46 -14.35
N GLY A 652 36.30 -12.23 -13.23
CA GLY A 652 36.07 -12.96 -11.97
C GLY A 652 34.70 -12.67 -11.32
N PRO A 653 34.24 -13.51 -10.38
CA PRO A 653 32.86 -13.49 -9.87
C PRO A 653 32.37 -12.12 -9.36
N LEU A 654 33.23 -11.34 -8.71
CA LEU A 654 32.89 -10.00 -8.20
C LEU A 654 32.54 -9.00 -9.31
N ALA A 655 33.15 -9.11 -10.49
CA ALA A 655 32.87 -8.23 -11.63
C ALA A 655 31.46 -8.48 -12.21
N VAL A 656 30.98 -9.73 -12.17
CA VAL A 656 29.60 -10.07 -12.55
C VAL A 656 28.59 -9.43 -11.58
N LEU A 657 28.89 -9.46 -10.28
CA LEU A 657 28.06 -8.81 -9.25
C LEU A 657 28.01 -7.29 -9.42
N ASP A 658 29.12 -6.67 -9.83
CA ASP A 658 29.17 -5.24 -10.14
C ASP A 658 28.34 -4.88 -11.38
N ARG A 659 28.48 -5.64 -12.48
CA ARG A 659 27.71 -5.41 -13.71
C ARG A 659 26.20 -5.54 -13.48
N ARG A 660 25.76 -6.46 -12.61
CA ARG A 660 24.35 -6.56 -12.18
C ARG A 660 23.87 -5.29 -11.48
N VAL A 661 24.70 -4.69 -10.62
CA VAL A 661 24.37 -3.43 -9.94
C VAL A 661 24.29 -2.28 -10.95
N ASP A 662 25.27 -2.15 -11.85
CA ASP A 662 25.25 -1.11 -12.89
C ASP A 662 24.03 -1.24 -13.82
N ALA A 663 23.67 -2.47 -14.20
CA ALA A 663 22.53 -2.73 -15.06
C ALA A 663 21.19 -2.32 -14.43
N VAL A 664 21.00 -2.59 -13.13
CA VAL A 664 19.76 -2.23 -12.42
C VAL A 664 19.75 -0.76 -12.01
N LEU A 665 20.83 -0.24 -11.40
CA LEU A 665 20.92 1.18 -11.03
C LEU A 665 20.86 2.09 -12.26
N GLY A 666 21.44 1.70 -13.39
CA GLY A 666 21.37 2.43 -14.66
C GLY A 666 20.01 2.35 -15.36
N PHE A 667 18.95 1.85 -14.71
CA PHE A 667 17.60 1.77 -15.27
C PHE A 667 16.77 3.00 -14.87
N GLU A 668 16.84 4.03 -15.72
CA GLU A 668 16.13 5.31 -15.55
C GLU A 668 14.63 5.19 -15.22
N PRO A 669 13.83 4.25 -15.78
CA PRO A 669 12.41 4.10 -15.40
C PRO A 669 12.15 3.80 -13.91
N VAL A 670 13.18 3.38 -13.15
CA VAL A 670 13.11 3.22 -11.70
C VAL A 670 13.93 4.29 -10.97
N PHE A 671 15.16 4.59 -11.42
CA PHE A 671 16.07 5.46 -10.69
C PHE A 671 16.05 6.95 -11.08
N GLY A 672 15.44 7.29 -12.21
CA GLY A 672 15.45 8.65 -12.76
C GLY A 672 16.87 9.19 -12.93
N ASP A 673 17.09 10.43 -12.48
CA ASP A 673 18.39 11.11 -12.43
C ASP A 673 19.40 10.51 -11.42
N LEU A 674 18.98 9.59 -10.53
CA LEU A 674 19.93 8.80 -9.74
C LEU A 674 20.51 7.63 -10.55
N ALA A 675 20.06 7.40 -11.79
CA ALA A 675 20.55 6.32 -12.62
C ALA A 675 22.05 6.48 -12.91
N GLY A 676 22.84 5.48 -12.53
CA GLY A 676 24.30 5.50 -12.68
C GLY A 676 25.04 6.45 -11.73
N HIS A 677 24.40 7.01 -10.70
CA HIS A 677 25.05 7.92 -9.75
C HIS A 677 26.25 7.26 -9.04
N ALA A 678 27.47 7.70 -9.37
CA ALA A 678 28.71 6.97 -9.07
C ALA A 678 28.92 6.65 -7.57
N GLY A 679 28.70 7.62 -6.67
CA GLY A 679 28.86 7.42 -5.23
C GLY A 679 27.84 6.43 -4.63
N LEU A 680 26.63 6.38 -5.21
CA LEU A 680 25.60 5.43 -4.79
C LEU A 680 25.92 4.04 -5.36
N ALA A 681 26.28 3.95 -6.64
CA ALA A 681 26.67 2.72 -7.30
C ALA A 681 27.86 2.04 -6.60
N ALA A 682 28.90 2.79 -6.21
CA ALA A 682 30.02 2.27 -5.45
C ALA A 682 29.59 1.62 -4.13
N ARG A 683 28.67 2.25 -3.37
CA ARG A 683 28.21 1.73 -2.08
C ARG A 683 27.23 0.56 -2.23
N VAL A 684 26.34 0.59 -3.23
CA VAL A 684 25.46 -0.54 -3.56
C VAL A 684 26.28 -1.75 -4.04
N LYS A 685 27.36 -1.55 -4.82
CA LYS A 685 28.29 -2.64 -5.20
C LYS A 685 28.94 -3.30 -3.99
N HIS A 686 29.46 -2.50 -3.05
CA HIS A 686 30.03 -3.00 -1.81
C HIS A 686 29.03 -3.93 -1.06
N TRP A 687 27.80 -3.46 -0.85
CA TRP A 687 26.78 -4.24 -0.15
C TRP A 687 26.27 -5.45 -0.94
N HIS A 688 26.08 -5.33 -2.26
CA HIS A 688 25.63 -6.44 -3.10
C HIS A 688 26.65 -7.59 -3.11
N ARG A 689 27.96 -7.28 -3.04
CA ARG A 689 29.01 -8.29 -2.85
C ARG A 689 28.92 -8.95 -1.46
N ARG A 690 28.84 -8.19 -0.37
CA ARG A 690 28.70 -8.75 1.00
C ARG A 690 27.47 -9.65 1.10
N LEU A 691 26.29 -9.17 0.67
CA LEU A 691 25.05 -9.96 0.64
C LEU A 691 25.14 -11.24 -0.21
N HIS A 692 26.05 -11.31 -1.18
CA HIS A 692 26.25 -12.51 -2.00
C HIS A 692 27.26 -13.50 -1.41
N VAL A 693 28.29 -13.01 -0.68
CA VAL A 693 29.37 -13.83 -0.10
C VAL A 693 29.05 -14.29 1.32
N GLU A 694 28.47 -13.40 2.12
CA GLU A 694 28.25 -13.57 3.58
C GLU A 694 26.78 -13.90 3.92
N GLY A 695 25.90 -13.84 2.91
CA GLY A 695 24.44 -13.91 3.10
C GLY A 695 23.88 -12.66 3.78
N THR A 696 22.58 -12.68 4.07
CA THR A 696 21.88 -11.49 4.60
C THR A 696 22.29 -11.18 6.04
N ARG A 697 22.43 -12.20 6.90
CA ARG A 697 22.82 -11.99 8.31
C ARG A 697 24.26 -11.49 8.42
N GLY A 698 25.21 -12.22 7.83
CA GLY A 698 26.63 -11.89 7.88
C GLY A 698 26.96 -10.52 7.28
N ALA A 699 26.19 -10.04 6.29
CA ALA A 699 26.36 -8.71 5.74
C ALA A 699 25.78 -7.58 6.62
N LEU A 700 24.81 -7.86 7.51
CA LEU A 700 24.13 -6.84 8.32
C LEU A 700 24.74 -6.67 9.72
N GLU A 701 25.43 -7.71 10.19
CA GLU A 701 26.36 -7.75 11.31
C GLU A 701 27.70 -7.02 10.99
#